data_AF-A0A8D1YNE4-F1
#
_entry.id   AF-A0A8D1YNE4-F1
#
_cell.length_a   1.000
_cell.length_b   1.000
_cell.length_c   1.000
_cell.angle_alpha   90.00
_cell.angle_beta   90.00
_cell.angle_gamma   90.00
#
_symmetry.space_group_name_H-M   'P 1'
#
loop_
_entity.id
_entity.type
_entity.pdbx_description
1 polymer ?
#
loop_
_entity_poly.entity_id
_entity_poly.type
_entity_poly.pdbx_seq_one_letter_code
_entity_poly.pdbx_strand_id
1 'polypeptide(L)'
;MDQKILSLATEKTADRLQAFLQTLREDDLANLLQNQAVKGRAAGALLRAIFKGSPCSEEAGALRRLKIYSCCIRLLESGDLQKEVSSEIIGILMLEVHNFPGPSLVELANEFVGAIKEGNLTNGKSLELLPIILTALATEKAYGKGELSGEDYKKQLIKTLCSVRWDLQYVIQLTSMFKDVPLTAEEMEFVVEKVLSMFSKLNLQEIPPLVYQLLVLTSKGCRKRVLDGIIAFFSKLDKQHSEEESGDELLDLVTVPSGELRHVEGTVILHIVFAIKLDCELGRELLKHLKAGQQGDFSSNICPFSIALLLSVTRVQRFEEQVFDLLKSSVIKNFKDLQLLQGSKFLQNLVPHRCCVSTMILEVVKNSVHSWDHVTQGLVELGFILMDSYGPKKILDGKAIDTSSGLSRVSNQHACKLGANILLETFKIHEMIRQEILEQVLNRVITRASSPISRFLDLLSDIIVHSPLVLQSCSSKITETFDYLSFLPLQTVQGLLKAVQPLLKVSMSMRDSLILVLRKSMFASQLGARKSAVAGFLLLLKNFKVLGSLSSSQCSQSIGVSQVHVDVHSRYNSVANETFCLEIMDSLRRCLGQQADVRLMLYEGFYDVLRRNSQLANSVMQTLLSQLKQFYEPEPDVLPPLKFEACVLTQGDQISLQEPLDYLLCCIQHCLAWYKSRVMPLQQEEEEEEEGFYQDLDDMLESITSRMIKSELEDFELDKSADFSQSTSTGIKNNICASLVMGVCEVLIEYNFSISNFSKNKFEKILSLFMCYKKLADILNEKAGKGKTKVANKTNDSFLSMKFVSDLLTALFRDSAQSHEESLSVLRSSTEFMRYAVGVALHKVQQLKETGHVSGPDGHNPEKVFQNLCDITRVLLWRYTSIPTSVEELGKKEKGKSISLLCLEGLQKIFSVVLQFYQPQIHHFLRALDASDKEEEEVEVSITQRAAFQIRQFQRALLNILSSQEEDFNSKEAFLLVTVLSSLSKLLEPSSPQFVQMLSWTSKICKENSWEDASFCKGLMNLLFSLHVLCKSPVTLLRDLSQDIHGHLGDIDQDVEVEKTNHFAMVNLRTAAPTVCLVVLSQAEKVLEEVDWLITKLKGQVSQEITPEEASSQTTLPSHPIEKAIIIQLGTLLTFFHELVQTALPSGSCVETLLKDLCKMYTILTALVRYARVLRETKPIPNLIFAIEQYEKFLIHLSKRSKVNLMQHIKLSTSRDFKIKGNILDMVLREDEDENEEGTSSEHEGQNKEPAKKKRRKEMKCLS
;
A
#
# COMPACT_ATOMS: atom_id res chain seq x y z
N MET A 1 18.33 82.23 17.08
CA MET A 1 18.32 81.64 15.71
C MET A 1 17.02 80.90 15.47
N ASP A 2 16.69 79.88 16.26
CA ASP A 2 15.43 79.10 16.19
C ASP A 2 14.14 79.95 16.08
N GLN A 3 13.91 80.86 17.04
CA GLN A 3 12.73 81.76 17.03
C GLN A 3 12.61 82.62 15.76
N LYS A 4 13.74 82.98 15.13
CA LYS A 4 13.77 83.80 13.90
C LYS A 4 13.43 82.96 12.66
N ILE A 5 13.81 81.69 12.64
CA ILE A 5 13.44 80.74 11.57
C ILE A 5 11.94 80.43 11.66
N LEU A 6 11.43 80.21 12.88
CA LEU A 6 10.00 79.94 13.10
C LEU A 6 9.12 81.16 12.79
N SER A 7 9.55 82.39 13.13
CA SER A 7 8.81 83.61 12.81
C SER A 7 8.70 83.86 11.30
N LEU A 8 9.81 83.68 10.57
CA LEU A 8 9.85 83.81 9.11
C LEU A 8 8.99 82.74 8.40
N ALA A 9 8.91 81.53 8.97
CA ALA A 9 8.05 80.47 8.45
C ALA A 9 6.55 80.74 8.67
N THR A 10 6.17 81.42 9.76
CA THR A 10 4.77 81.83 10.02
C THR A 10 4.30 83.01 9.17
N GLU A 11 5.20 83.87 8.70
CA GLU A 11 4.89 85.05 7.88
C GLU A 11 4.62 84.75 6.39
N LYS A 12 4.70 83.48 5.95
CA LYS A 12 4.57 83.05 4.54
C LYS A 12 5.55 83.73 3.56
N THR A 13 6.64 84.33 4.03
CA THR A 13 7.65 85.00 3.19
C THR A 13 8.78 84.03 2.81
N ALA A 14 8.52 83.16 1.83
CA ALA A 14 9.48 82.13 1.39
C ALA A 14 10.85 82.71 0.98
N ASP A 15 10.86 83.85 0.27
CA ASP A 15 12.09 84.48 -0.24
C ASP A 15 12.98 85.03 0.90
N ARG A 16 12.36 85.56 1.96
CA ARG A 16 13.09 86.07 3.15
C ARG A 16 13.69 84.94 3.96
N LEU A 17 12.98 83.82 4.05
CA LEU A 17 13.43 82.62 4.72
C LEU A 17 14.61 81.98 3.96
N GLN A 18 14.55 81.92 2.62
CA GLN A 18 15.64 81.44 1.77
C GLN A 18 16.90 82.31 1.91
N ALA A 19 16.76 83.63 1.81
CA ALA A 19 17.89 84.56 1.97
C ALA A 19 18.53 84.46 3.36
N PHE A 20 17.73 84.28 4.42
CA PHE A 20 18.25 84.07 5.78
C PHE A 20 18.99 82.73 5.92
N LEU A 21 18.47 81.65 5.35
CA LEU A 21 19.15 80.34 5.39
C LEU A 21 20.43 80.35 4.55
N GLN A 22 20.53 81.15 3.47
CA GLN A 22 21.77 81.36 2.71
C GLN A 22 22.88 82.06 3.51
N THR A 23 22.54 82.84 4.55
CA THR A 23 23.55 83.47 5.43
C THR A 23 24.11 82.53 6.50
N LEU A 24 23.50 81.37 6.70
CA LEU A 24 23.91 80.41 7.72
C LEU A 24 24.76 79.30 7.09
N ARG A 25 25.79 78.84 7.82
CA ARG A 25 26.52 77.63 7.43
C ARG A 25 25.65 76.41 7.71
N GLU A 26 25.78 75.39 6.87
CA GLU A 26 24.98 74.17 6.96
C GLU A 26 25.24 73.40 8.28
N ASP A 27 26.47 73.43 8.78
CA ASP A 27 26.83 72.79 10.06
C ASP A 27 26.18 73.49 11.27
N ASP A 28 25.97 74.80 11.22
CA ASP A 28 25.30 75.55 12.28
C ASP A 28 23.80 75.21 12.34
N LEU A 29 23.18 74.97 11.18
CA LEU A 29 21.80 74.50 11.07
C LEU A 29 21.64 73.06 11.57
N ALA A 30 22.59 72.18 11.21
CA ALA A 30 22.64 70.79 11.69
C ALA A 30 22.77 70.73 13.22
N ASN A 31 23.70 71.50 13.80
CA ASN A 31 23.90 71.57 15.25
C ASN A 31 22.67 72.14 15.98
N LEU A 32 21.98 73.14 15.40
CA LEU A 32 20.77 73.72 15.98
C LEU A 32 19.62 72.71 16.00
N LEU A 33 19.49 71.90 14.94
CA LEU A 33 18.50 70.83 14.83
C LEU A 33 18.78 69.69 15.81
N GLN A 34 20.05 69.28 15.94
CA GLN A 34 20.50 68.29 16.91
C GLN A 34 20.16 68.70 18.35
N ASN A 35 20.46 69.95 18.71
CA ASN A 35 20.16 70.49 20.03
C ASN A 35 18.66 70.58 20.35
N GLN A 36 17.80 70.87 19.36
CA GLN A 36 16.35 70.91 19.56
C GLN A 36 15.72 69.51 19.58
N ALA A 37 16.24 68.58 18.78
CA ALA A 37 15.81 67.18 18.77
C ALA A 37 16.08 66.50 20.13
N VAL A 38 17.26 66.73 20.73
CA VAL A 38 17.61 66.19 22.06
C VAL A 38 16.78 66.81 23.18
N LYS A 39 16.37 68.08 23.05
CA LYS A 39 15.50 68.77 24.04
C LYS A 39 14.02 68.39 23.94
N GLY A 40 13.62 67.64 22.91
CA GLY A 40 12.26 67.14 22.73
C GLY A 40 11.19 68.20 22.48
N ARG A 41 11.56 69.43 22.08
CA ARG A 41 10.60 70.52 21.79
C ARG A 41 10.93 71.19 20.45
N ALA A 42 9.91 71.37 19.62
CA ALA A 42 9.91 72.15 18.38
C ALA A 42 10.79 71.65 17.20
N ALA A 43 11.45 70.48 17.30
CA ALA A 43 12.27 69.92 16.22
C ALA A 43 11.49 69.72 14.89
N GLY A 44 10.24 69.22 14.95
CA GLY A 44 9.41 69.05 13.76
C GLY A 44 8.96 70.37 13.12
N ALA A 45 8.65 71.39 13.93
CA ALA A 45 8.31 72.72 13.43
C ALA A 45 9.51 73.40 12.75
N LEU A 46 10.70 73.23 13.34
CA LEU A 46 11.96 73.72 12.79
C LEU A 46 12.30 73.02 11.45
N LEU A 47 12.17 71.69 11.36
CA LEU A 47 12.36 70.93 10.13
C LEU A 47 11.44 71.42 9.00
N ARG A 48 10.15 71.58 9.28
CA ARG A 48 9.18 72.10 8.30
C ARG A 48 9.51 73.52 7.85
N ALA A 49 9.99 74.36 8.76
CA ALA A 49 10.44 75.71 8.42
C ALA A 49 11.67 75.67 7.51
N ILE A 50 12.67 74.84 7.82
CA ILE A 50 13.88 74.76 7.00
C ILE A 50 13.57 74.20 5.60
N PHE A 51 12.74 73.16 5.48
CA PHE A 51 12.36 72.61 4.18
C PHE A 51 11.55 73.61 3.33
N LYS A 52 10.64 74.38 3.93
CA LYS A 52 9.94 75.47 3.22
C LYS A 52 10.89 76.56 2.70
N GLY A 53 11.98 76.82 3.42
CA GLY A 53 13.00 77.80 3.04
C GLY A 53 14.13 77.27 2.14
N SER A 54 14.05 76.02 1.69
CA SER A 54 15.07 75.38 0.85
C SER A 54 14.42 74.56 -0.27
N PRO A 55 13.70 75.17 -1.23
CA PRO A 55 13.01 74.41 -2.28
C PRO A 55 14.01 73.69 -3.19
N CYS A 56 13.60 72.54 -3.74
CA CYS A 56 14.41 71.73 -4.66
C CYS A 56 14.52 72.32 -6.08
N SER A 57 13.80 73.42 -6.36
CA SER A 57 13.96 74.20 -7.60
C SER A 57 15.27 74.97 -7.66
N GLU A 58 15.94 75.18 -6.52
CA GLU A 58 17.27 75.79 -6.44
C GLU A 58 18.32 74.77 -6.00
N GLU A 59 19.46 74.73 -6.68
CA GLU A 59 20.55 73.79 -6.36
C GLU A 59 21.07 73.98 -4.93
N ALA A 60 21.21 75.23 -4.48
CA ALA A 60 21.62 75.55 -3.11
C ALA A 60 20.58 75.09 -2.06
N GLY A 61 19.30 75.07 -2.43
CA GLY A 61 18.22 74.53 -1.59
C GLY A 61 18.28 73.01 -1.51
N ALA A 62 18.47 72.33 -2.65
CA ALA A 62 18.58 70.87 -2.73
C ALA A 62 19.79 70.33 -1.95
N LEU A 63 20.97 70.94 -2.09
CA LEU A 63 22.19 70.57 -1.34
C LEU A 63 22.02 70.78 0.17
N ARG A 64 21.38 71.88 0.58
CA ARG A 64 21.07 72.13 1.99
C ARG A 64 20.11 71.09 2.54
N ARG A 65 19.05 70.72 1.79
CA ARG A 65 18.13 69.65 2.18
C ARG A 65 18.84 68.33 2.34
N LEU A 66 19.71 67.97 1.39
CA LEU A 66 20.52 66.74 1.44
C LEU A 66 21.33 66.68 2.74
N LYS A 67 22.07 67.74 3.08
CA LYS A 67 22.89 67.80 4.30
C LYS A 67 22.05 67.66 5.58
N ILE A 68 20.83 68.23 5.58
CA ILE A 68 19.90 68.13 6.70
C ILE A 68 19.34 66.70 6.82
N TYR A 69 19.02 66.04 5.71
CA TYR A 69 18.61 64.64 5.70
C TYR A 69 19.70 63.75 6.28
N SER A 70 20.96 63.87 5.83
CA SER A 70 22.10 63.11 6.37
C SER A 70 22.37 63.40 7.85
N CYS A 71 22.06 64.62 8.33
CA CYS A 71 22.12 64.93 9.76
C CYS A 71 20.98 64.24 10.54
N CYS A 72 19.76 64.24 10.02
CA CYS A 72 18.61 63.60 10.66
C CYS A 72 18.75 62.08 10.70
N ILE A 73 19.29 61.46 9.64
CA ILE A 73 19.54 60.02 9.57
C ILE A 73 20.56 59.62 10.66
N ARG A 74 21.71 60.31 10.74
CA ARG A 74 22.71 60.09 11.79
C ARG A 74 22.14 60.28 13.20
N LEU A 75 21.25 61.25 13.38
CA LEU A 75 20.56 61.49 14.65
C LEU A 75 19.58 60.38 15.04
N LEU A 76 18.81 59.88 14.08
CA LEU A 76 17.91 58.75 14.29
C LEU A 76 18.69 57.48 14.64
N GLU A 77 19.86 57.30 14.02
CA GLU A 77 20.76 56.18 14.28
C GLU A 77 21.40 56.29 15.66
N SER A 78 21.83 57.49 16.10
CA SER A 78 22.54 57.69 17.39
C SER A 78 21.85 57.15 18.65
N GLY A 79 20.54 56.93 18.65
CA GLY A 79 19.83 56.34 19.81
C GLY A 79 19.34 57.35 20.85
N ASP A 80 19.83 58.59 20.81
CA ASP A 80 19.65 59.59 21.87
C ASP A 80 18.26 60.29 21.86
N LEU A 81 17.36 59.92 20.96
CA LEU A 81 16.08 60.60 20.75
C LEU A 81 14.89 59.85 21.37
N GLN A 82 13.93 60.62 21.91
CA GLN A 82 12.63 60.06 22.34
C GLN A 82 11.86 59.47 21.14
N LYS A 83 11.08 58.41 21.38
CA LYS A 83 10.35 57.68 20.32
C LYS A 83 9.40 58.58 19.52
N GLU A 84 8.71 59.50 20.19
CA GLU A 84 7.77 60.46 19.58
C GLU A 84 8.49 61.44 18.65
N VAL A 85 9.60 62.03 19.10
CA VAL A 85 10.43 62.96 18.31
C VAL A 85 11.05 62.23 17.11
N SER A 86 11.52 61.00 17.31
CA SER A 86 12.06 60.17 16.21
C SER A 86 11.00 59.89 15.14
N SER A 87 9.78 59.54 15.54
CA SER A 87 8.66 59.27 14.62
C SER A 87 8.19 60.55 13.93
N GLU A 88 8.21 61.70 14.61
CA GLU A 88 7.87 63.00 14.03
C GLU A 88 8.89 63.41 12.96
N ILE A 89 10.19 63.25 13.26
CA ILE A 89 11.27 63.54 12.31
C ILE A 89 11.15 62.63 11.08
N ILE A 90 11.02 61.31 11.27
CA ILE A 90 10.88 60.35 10.17
C ILE A 90 9.64 60.68 9.33
N GLY A 91 8.49 60.94 9.97
CA GLY A 91 7.25 61.27 9.25
C GLY A 91 7.39 62.53 8.39
N ILE A 92 8.14 63.55 8.84
CA ILE A 92 8.40 64.75 8.03
C ILE A 92 9.35 64.44 6.86
N LEU A 93 10.39 63.64 7.09
CA LEU A 93 11.32 63.21 6.03
C LEU A 93 10.62 62.37 4.95
N MET A 94 9.72 61.46 5.35
CA MET A 94 8.92 60.64 4.43
C MET A 94 8.01 61.48 3.52
N LEU A 95 7.49 62.62 4.02
CA LEU A 95 6.62 63.49 3.23
C LEU A 95 7.40 64.32 2.21
N GLU A 96 8.56 64.87 2.59
CA GLU A 96 9.33 65.82 1.78
C GLU A 96 10.28 65.17 0.76
N VAL A 97 10.52 63.85 0.86
CA VAL A 97 11.45 63.13 -0.03
C VAL A 97 11.02 63.14 -1.51
N HIS A 98 9.71 63.19 -1.79
CA HIS A 98 9.15 63.22 -3.15
C HIS A 98 9.56 64.47 -3.95
N ASN A 99 9.98 65.53 -3.26
CA ASN A 99 10.36 66.80 -3.88
C ASN A 99 11.84 66.81 -4.32
N PHE A 100 12.65 65.81 -3.97
CA PHE A 100 14.08 65.80 -4.28
C PHE A 100 14.37 65.51 -5.75
N PRO A 101 15.39 66.18 -6.34
CA PRO A 101 15.91 65.75 -7.62
C PRO A 101 16.64 64.42 -7.42
N GLY A 102 16.55 63.52 -8.38
CA GLY A 102 17.13 62.20 -8.18
C GLY A 102 18.67 62.11 -8.00
N PRO A 103 19.58 63.08 -8.31
CA PRO A 103 20.99 62.88 -7.98
C PRO A 103 21.17 62.88 -6.46
N SER A 104 20.37 63.70 -5.78
CA SER A 104 20.30 63.76 -4.32
C SER A 104 19.61 62.52 -3.74
N LEU A 105 18.61 61.93 -4.41
CA LEU A 105 18.01 60.66 -3.97
C LEU A 105 19.00 59.49 -4.10
N VAL A 106 19.83 59.48 -5.16
CA VAL A 106 20.90 58.49 -5.35
C VAL A 106 21.96 58.62 -4.25
N GLU A 107 22.37 59.84 -3.93
CA GLU A 107 23.34 60.11 -2.87
C GLU A 107 22.81 59.65 -1.51
N LEU A 108 21.54 59.96 -1.17
CA LEU A 108 20.89 59.47 0.04
C LEU A 108 20.80 57.94 0.09
N ALA A 109 20.43 57.29 -1.02
CA ALA A 109 20.37 55.83 -1.08
C ALA A 109 21.76 55.19 -0.88
N ASN A 110 22.80 55.80 -1.45
CA ASN A 110 24.18 55.35 -1.28
C ASN A 110 24.69 55.54 0.16
N GLU A 111 24.26 56.57 0.89
CA GLU A 111 24.55 56.72 2.32
C GLU A 111 24.01 55.53 3.13
N PHE A 112 22.78 55.07 2.85
CA PHE A 112 22.23 53.87 3.48
C PHE A 112 23.00 52.60 3.11
N VAL A 113 23.36 52.42 1.84
CA VAL A 113 24.17 51.28 1.38
C VAL A 113 25.54 51.29 2.07
N GLY A 114 26.15 52.47 2.23
CA GLY A 114 27.40 52.66 2.96
C GLY A 114 27.28 52.30 4.44
N ALA A 115 26.23 52.79 5.12
CA ALA A 115 25.95 52.49 6.52
C ALA A 115 25.74 50.98 6.77
N ILE A 116 25.01 50.30 5.87
CA ILE A 116 24.81 48.84 5.92
C ILE A 116 26.13 48.10 5.69
N LYS A 117 27.01 48.59 4.79
CA LYS A 117 28.30 47.97 4.49
C LYS A 117 29.30 48.12 5.63
N GLU A 118 29.28 49.25 6.33
CA GLU A 118 30.18 49.55 7.45
C GLU A 118 29.69 48.97 8.79
N GLY A 119 28.41 48.56 8.88
CA GLY A 119 27.83 48.01 10.11
C GLY A 119 27.51 49.08 11.16
N ASN A 120 27.33 50.34 10.74
CA ASN A 120 27.16 51.49 11.63
C ASN A 120 25.69 51.75 12.04
N LEU A 121 24.78 50.82 11.72
CA LEU A 121 23.36 50.94 12.07
C LEU A 121 23.16 50.60 13.55
N THR A 122 22.82 51.60 14.36
CA THR A 122 22.49 51.41 15.79
C THR A 122 20.96 51.41 16.04
N ASN A 123 20.18 52.11 15.22
CA ASN A 123 18.71 52.09 15.21
C ASN A 123 18.18 51.87 13.78
N GLY A 124 17.53 50.74 13.49
CA GLY A 124 16.99 50.47 12.15
C GLY A 124 15.71 51.23 11.76
N LYS A 125 15.33 52.28 12.51
CA LYS A 125 14.23 53.18 12.12
C LYS A 125 14.56 54.06 10.92
N SER A 126 15.84 54.37 10.70
CA SER A 126 16.28 55.13 9.52
C SER A 126 15.97 54.37 8.22
N LEU A 127 15.91 53.04 8.27
CA LEU A 127 15.57 52.17 7.14
C LEU A 127 14.13 52.36 6.64
N GLU A 128 13.21 52.93 7.42
CA GLU A 128 11.84 53.24 6.97
C GLU A 128 11.81 54.31 5.86
N LEU A 129 12.88 55.10 5.70
CA LEU A 129 13.00 56.10 4.64
C LEU A 129 13.43 55.50 3.30
N LEU A 130 14.21 54.41 3.33
CA LEU A 130 14.78 53.80 2.12
C LEU A 130 13.70 53.34 1.11
N PRO A 131 12.55 52.76 1.51
CA PRO A 131 11.49 52.40 0.59
C PRO A 131 10.92 53.56 -0.22
N ILE A 132 10.76 54.72 0.42
CA ILE A 132 10.19 55.91 -0.24
C ILE A 132 11.22 56.54 -1.15
N ILE A 133 12.50 56.55 -0.75
CA ILE A 133 13.61 57.00 -1.60
C ILE A 133 13.67 56.14 -2.87
N LEU A 134 13.64 54.80 -2.75
CA LEU A 134 13.67 53.89 -3.90
C LEU A 134 12.41 54.03 -4.78
N THR A 135 11.25 54.33 -4.18
CA THR A 135 10.00 54.55 -4.92
C THR A 135 10.04 55.88 -5.68
N ALA A 136 10.53 56.95 -5.07
CA ALA A 136 10.71 58.26 -5.71
C ALA A 136 11.75 58.21 -6.84
N LEU A 137 12.83 57.42 -6.67
CA LEU A 137 13.82 57.16 -7.72
C LEU A 137 13.20 56.46 -8.93
N ALA A 138 12.27 55.52 -8.73
CA ALA A 138 11.61 54.82 -9.83
C ALA A 138 10.74 55.75 -10.70
N THR A 139 10.23 56.85 -10.14
CA THR A 139 9.41 57.82 -10.89
C THR A 139 10.21 58.82 -11.74
N GLU A 140 11.53 58.91 -11.56
CA GLU A 140 12.39 59.88 -12.25
C GLU A 140 12.86 59.40 -13.63
N LYS A 141 12.72 60.28 -14.64
CA LYS A 141 13.08 59.97 -16.03
C LYS A 141 14.50 60.49 -16.34
N ALA A 142 15.47 59.59 -16.22
CA ALA A 142 16.87 59.66 -16.65
C ALA A 142 17.90 60.29 -15.70
N TYR A 143 19.03 59.59 -15.54
CA TYR A 143 20.21 59.94 -14.73
C TYR A 143 21.48 59.96 -15.57
N GLY A 144 22.33 60.99 -15.38
CA GLY A 144 23.76 61.05 -15.77
C GLY A 144 24.10 60.75 -17.24
N LYS A 145 24.60 61.73 -18.01
CA LYS A 145 24.99 61.58 -19.45
C LYS A 145 24.04 60.75 -20.34
N GLY A 146 22.78 60.51 -19.93
CA GLY A 146 21.73 59.88 -20.71
C GLY A 146 21.69 58.34 -20.75
N GLU A 147 22.41 57.60 -19.90
CA GLU A 147 22.54 56.13 -20.07
C GLU A 147 21.66 55.24 -19.17
N LEU A 148 21.14 55.72 -18.02
CA LEU A 148 20.34 54.88 -17.10
C LEU A 148 19.04 55.56 -16.65
N SER A 149 17.93 54.80 -16.61
CA SER A 149 16.67 55.24 -16.03
C SER A 149 16.69 55.19 -14.49
N GLY A 150 15.79 55.90 -13.82
CA GLY A 150 15.63 55.81 -12.37
C GLY A 150 15.30 54.39 -11.88
N GLU A 151 14.57 53.62 -12.69
CA GLU A 151 14.30 52.19 -12.43
C GLU A 151 15.56 51.33 -12.53
N ASP A 152 16.42 51.55 -13.53
CA ASP A 152 17.67 50.79 -13.68
C ASP A 152 18.63 51.06 -12.51
N TYR A 153 18.67 52.31 -12.04
CA TYR A 153 19.52 52.67 -10.91
C TYR A 153 19.02 52.06 -9.61
N LYS A 154 17.70 52.07 -9.37
CA LYS A 154 17.08 51.34 -8.26
C LYS A 154 17.43 49.85 -8.30
N LYS A 155 17.36 49.21 -9.48
CA LYS A 155 17.74 47.80 -9.64
C LYS A 155 19.20 47.55 -9.27
N GLN A 156 20.12 48.43 -9.69
CA GLN A 156 21.53 48.34 -9.32
C GLN A 156 21.75 48.53 -7.81
N LEU A 157 21.04 49.47 -7.17
CA LEU A 157 21.09 49.68 -5.72
C LEU A 157 20.60 48.44 -4.95
N ILE A 158 19.48 47.84 -5.37
CA ILE A 158 18.95 46.61 -4.73
C ILE A 158 19.94 45.46 -4.90
N LYS A 159 20.52 45.29 -6.10
CA LYS A 159 21.56 44.27 -6.34
C LYS A 159 22.78 44.50 -5.43
N THR A 160 23.18 45.76 -5.25
CA THR A 160 24.28 46.13 -4.37
C THR A 160 23.93 45.81 -2.91
N LEU A 161 22.73 46.16 -2.43
CA LEU A 161 22.23 45.81 -1.09
C LEU A 161 22.23 44.30 -0.84
N CYS A 162 21.85 43.50 -1.86
CA CYS A 162 21.86 42.04 -1.75
C CYS A 162 23.29 41.46 -1.75
N SER A 163 24.26 42.13 -2.37
CA SER A 163 25.66 41.71 -2.35
C SER A 163 26.38 42.00 -1.01
N VAL A 164 25.94 43.02 -0.27
CA VAL A 164 26.54 43.44 1.00
C VAL A 164 26.22 42.43 2.11
N ARG A 165 27.10 42.31 3.12
CA ARG A 165 26.85 41.49 4.31
C ARG A 165 25.87 42.21 5.23
N TRP A 166 24.75 41.57 5.54
CA TRP A 166 23.78 42.12 6.49
C TRP A 166 24.18 41.75 7.91
N ASP A 167 24.12 42.71 8.82
CA ASP A 167 24.27 42.46 10.25
C ASP A 167 23.09 41.61 10.75
N LEU A 168 23.38 40.58 11.54
CA LEU A 168 22.44 39.60 12.07
C LEU A 168 21.33 40.28 12.90
N GLN A 169 21.65 41.35 13.61
CA GLN A 169 20.69 42.06 14.48
C GLN A 169 19.55 42.74 13.70
N TYR A 170 19.82 43.17 12.45
CA TYR A 170 18.91 43.99 11.66
C TYR A 170 18.31 43.26 10.44
N VAL A 171 18.59 41.97 10.26
CA VAL A 171 18.09 41.17 9.12
C VAL A 171 16.56 41.23 9.01
N ILE A 172 15.85 41.14 10.13
CA ILE A 172 14.37 41.18 10.15
C ILE A 172 13.87 42.56 9.69
N GLN A 173 14.50 43.65 10.13
CA GLN A 173 14.12 45.01 9.77
C GLN A 173 14.46 45.33 8.32
N LEU A 174 15.63 44.89 7.84
CA LEU A 174 16.04 44.97 6.43
C LEU A 174 15.08 44.19 5.52
N THR A 175 14.63 43.01 5.94
CA THR A 175 13.64 42.22 5.19
C THR A 175 12.28 42.92 5.18
N SER A 176 11.85 43.44 6.34
CA SER A 176 10.59 44.20 6.47
C SER A 176 10.60 45.47 5.61
N MET A 177 11.73 46.14 5.46
CA MET A 177 11.86 47.34 4.61
C MET A 177 11.47 47.05 3.14
N PHE A 178 11.90 45.91 2.58
CA PHE A 178 11.52 45.52 1.20
C PHE A 178 10.00 45.30 1.02
N LYS A 179 9.24 45.21 2.11
CA LYS A 179 7.77 45.14 2.08
C LYS A 179 7.13 46.44 1.58
N ASP A 180 7.80 47.57 1.72
CA ASP A 180 7.24 48.85 1.27
C ASP A 180 7.84 49.32 -0.07
N VAL A 181 8.81 48.57 -0.62
CA VAL A 181 9.42 48.83 -1.94
C VAL A 181 8.64 48.11 -3.06
N PRO A 182 8.22 48.77 -4.16
CA PRO A 182 7.65 48.08 -5.31
C PRO A 182 8.76 47.32 -6.05
N LEU A 183 8.81 45.99 -5.97
CA LEU A 183 9.89 45.19 -6.59
C LEU A 183 9.46 44.59 -7.93
N THR A 184 10.39 44.53 -8.88
CA THR A 184 10.26 43.70 -10.09
C THR A 184 10.51 42.22 -9.76
N ALA A 185 10.14 41.31 -10.66
CA ALA A 185 10.31 39.87 -10.44
C ALA A 185 11.79 39.48 -10.19
N GLU A 186 12.72 40.05 -10.95
CA GLU A 186 14.16 39.78 -10.80
C GLU A 186 14.72 40.37 -9.49
N GLU A 187 14.31 41.60 -9.12
CA GLU A 187 14.70 42.21 -7.84
C GLU A 187 14.19 41.39 -6.65
N MET A 188 12.97 40.84 -6.76
CA MET A 188 12.39 39.97 -5.75
C MET A 188 13.19 38.66 -5.60
N GLU A 189 13.67 38.07 -6.69
CA GLU A 189 14.54 36.89 -6.63
C GLU A 189 15.84 37.19 -5.88
N PHE A 190 16.53 38.29 -6.19
CA PHE A 190 17.76 38.68 -5.48
C PHE A 190 17.54 38.86 -3.97
N VAL A 191 16.44 39.50 -3.58
CA VAL A 191 16.11 39.71 -2.16
C VAL A 191 15.80 38.38 -1.47
N VAL A 192 15.00 37.52 -2.10
CA VAL A 192 14.64 36.21 -1.54
C VAL A 192 15.86 35.32 -1.37
N GLU A 193 16.72 35.20 -2.38
CA GLU A 193 17.95 34.40 -2.30
C GLU A 193 18.89 34.92 -1.22
N LYS A 194 19.01 36.24 -1.10
CA LYS A 194 19.79 36.85 -0.02
C LYS A 194 19.25 36.48 1.36
N VAL A 195 17.95 36.61 1.58
CA VAL A 195 17.32 36.28 2.88
C VAL A 195 17.47 34.79 3.20
N LEU A 196 17.24 33.89 2.23
CA LEU A 196 17.41 32.45 2.40
C LEU A 196 18.86 32.09 2.76
N SER A 197 19.85 32.76 2.15
CA SER A 197 21.27 32.53 2.49
C SER A 197 21.62 32.88 3.95
N MET A 198 20.82 33.74 4.58
CA MET A 198 21.00 34.14 5.99
C MET A 198 20.46 33.11 6.98
N PHE A 199 19.57 32.19 6.59
CA PHE A 199 19.00 31.18 7.50
C PHE A 199 20.07 30.32 8.15
N SER A 200 21.09 29.90 7.39
CA SER A 200 22.19 29.07 7.89
C SER A 200 23.13 29.79 8.89
N LYS A 201 22.99 31.11 9.07
CA LYS A 201 23.86 31.94 9.91
C LYS A 201 23.17 32.45 11.18
N LEU A 202 21.86 32.26 11.28
CA LEU A 202 21.04 32.72 12.39
C LEU A 202 20.85 31.59 13.41
N ASN A 203 20.51 31.96 14.64
CA ASN A 203 20.07 30.98 15.62
C ASN A 203 18.67 30.45 15.25
N LEU A 204 18.35 29.20 15.58
CA LEU A 204 17.11 28.53 15.19
C LEU A 204 15.85 29.32 15.63
N GLN A 205 15.88 29.98 16.80
CA GLN A 205 14.74 30.77 17.30
C GLN A 205 14.51 32.09 16.55
N GLU A 206 15.51 32.59 15.82
CA GLU A 206 15.41 33.82 15.03
C GLU A 206 14.86 33.55 13.62
N ILE A 207 14.80 32.27 13.21
CA ILE A 207 14.29 31.85 11.91
C ILE A 207 12.77 32.05 11.78
N PRO A 208 11.91 31.62 12.73
CA PRO A 208 10.45 31.82 12.62
C PRO A 208 9.99 33.26 12.34
N PRO A 209 10.47 34.31 13.06
CA PRO A 209 10.07 35.69 12.75
C PRO A 209 10.61 36.16 11.40
N LEU A 210 11.80 35.70 10.98
CA LEU A 210 12.33 36.02 9.66
C LEU A 210 11.51 35.36 8.54
N VAL A 211 11.12 34.09 8.71
CA VAL A 211 10.22 33.40 7.78
C VAL A 211 8.89 34.12 7.68
N TYR A 212 8.32 34.61 8.79
CA TYR A 212 7.10 35.40 8.76
C TYR A 212 7.26 36.66 7.89
N GLN A 213 8.35 37.41 8.04
CA GLN A 213 8.60 38.58 7.20
C GLN A 213 8.78 38.20 5.72
N LEU A 214 9.50 37.11 5.44
CA LEU A 214 9.68 36.60 4.09
C LEU A 214 8.34 36.19 3.45
N LEU A 215 7.44 35.56 4.21
CA LEU A 215 6.11 35.18 3.76
C LEU A 215 5.25 36.39 3.43
N VAL A 216 5.35 37.49 4.18
CA VAL A 216 4.62 38.73 3.85
C VAL A 216 5.09 39.29 2.50
N LEU A 217 6.38 39.19 2.18
CA LEU A 217 6.91 39.59 0.86
C LEU A 217 6.34 38.74 -0.28
N THR A 218 6.00 37.46 -0.04
CA THR A 218 5.47 36.57 -1.09
C THR A 218 4.17 37.05 -1.72
N SER A 219 3.42 37.92 -1.03
CA SER A 219 2.22 38.57 -1.60
C SER A 219 2.53 39.40 -2.86
N LYS A 220 3.79 39.81 -3.04
CA LYS A 220 4.27 40.56 -4.21
C LYS A 220 4.82 39.68 -5.34
N GLY A 221 5.13 38.40 -5.10
CA GLY A 221 5.72 37.51 -6.10
C GLY A 221 6.62 36.40 -5.54
N CYS A 222 7.27 35.64 -6.43
CA CYS A 222 8.30 34.63 -6.13
C CYS A 222 7.93 33.54 -5.09
N ARG A 223 6.65 33.22 -4.97
CA ARG A 223 6.09 32.24 -4.02
C ARG A 223 6.79 30.88 -4.05
N LYS A 224 7.03 30.33 -5.25
CA LYS A 224 7.68 29.02 -5.43
C LYS A 224 9.08 28.99 -4.79
N ARG A 225 9.92 30.00 -5.07
CA ARG A 225 11.30 30.07 -4.55
C ARG A 225 11.35 30.19 -3.04
N VAL A 226 10.45 30.98 -2.45
CA VAL A 226 10.37 31.12 -0.99
C VAL A 226 10.00 29.79 -0.33
N LEU A 227 8.94 29.13 -0.81
CA LEU A 227 8.52 27.83 -0.28
C LEU A 227 9.62 26.77 -0.46
N ASP A 228 10.23 26.71 -1.64
CA ASP A 228 11.30 25.77 -1.96
C ASP A 228 12.53 26.00 -1.08
N GLY A 229 12.94 27.25 -0.89
CA GLY A 229 14.06 27.61 -0.03
C GLY A 229 13.84 27.24 1.43
N ILE A 230 12.64 27.48 1.98
CA ILE A 230 12.31 27.09 3.35
C ILE A 230 12.28 25.56 3.49
N ILE A 231 11.61 24.85 2.57
CA ILE A 231 11.50 23.38 2.62
C ILE A 231 12.87 22.73 2.46
N ALA A 232 13.70 23.19 1.52
CA ALA A 232 15.04 22.66 1.28
C ALA A 232 15.97 22.89 2.48
N PHE A 233 15.85 24.06 3.14
CA PHE A 233 16.61 24.37 4.34
C PHE A 233 16.29 23.40 5.49
N PHE A 234 15.00 23.23 5.83
CA PHE A 234 14.61 22.30 6.90
C PHE A 234 14.85 20.83 6.53
N SER A 235 14.67 20.45 5.26
CA SER A 235 15.03 19.10 4.78
C SER A 235 16.51 18.77 4.98
N LYS A 236 17.39 19.76 4.78
CA LYS A 236 18.83 19.60 5.03
C LYS A 236 19.14 19.48 6.52
N LEU A 237 18.50 20.29 7.37
CA LEU A 237 18.66 20.21 8.83
C LEU A 237 18.13 18.87 9.38
N ASP A 238 16.98 18.42 8.90
CA ASP A 238 16.39 17.12 9.23
C ASP A 238 17.38 15.99 8.97
N LYS A 239 17.98 15.98 7.78
CA LYS A 239 18.94 14.93 7.38
C LYS A 239 20.17 14.91 8.29
N GLN A 240 20.71 16.07 8.64
CA GLN A 240 21.84 16.18 9.56
C GLN A 240 21.48 15.61 10.93
N HIS A 241 20.31 15.95 11.44
CA HIS A 241 19.82 15.43 12.72
C HIS A 241 19.54 13.92 12.69
N SER A 242 18.98 13.37 11.60
CA SER A 242 18.75 11.93 11.48
C SER A 242 20.06 11.14 11.40
N GLU A 243 21.09 11.69 10.75
CA GLU A 243 22.43 11.10 10.70
C GLU A 243 23.08 11.10 12.09
N GLU A 244 22.91 12.17 12.86
CA GLU A 244 23.37 12.29 14.25
C GLU A 244 22.63 11.32 15.21
N GLU A 245 21.31 11.12 15.07
CA GLU A 245 20.56 10.11 15.85
C GLU A 245 21.00 8.65 15.56
N SER A 246 21.60 8.41 14.38
CA SER A 246 22.04 7.07 13.96
C SER A 246 23.51 6.75 14.24
N GLY A 247 24.29 7.77 14.62
CA GLY A 247 25.69 7.61 15.03
C GLY A 247 25.79 7.08 16.45
N ASP A 248 26.70 6.13 16.67
CA ASP A 248 27.01 5.49 17.96
C ASP A 248 27.07 6.52 19.11
N GLU A 249 26.39 6.24 20.24
CA GLU A 249 26.04 7.13 21.37
C GLU A 249 27.22 7.74 22.18
N LEU A 250 28.41 7.93 21.57
CA LEU A 250 29.66 8.18 22.30
C LEU A 250 30.24 9.60 22.22
N LEU A 251 29.58 10.58 21.56
CA LEU A 251 30.09 11.96 21.42
C LEU A 251 29.02 13.03 21.73
N ASP A 252 28.58 13.06 22.98
CA ASP A 252 27.47 13.87 23.50
C ASP A 252 27.87 15.32 23.88
N LEU A 253 28.66 16.02 23.06
CA LEU A 253 29.19 17.36 23.43
C LEU A 253 28.79 18.52 22.51
N VAL A 254 28.14 18.30 21.35
CA VAL A 254 27.62 19.39 20.51
C VAL A 254 26.35 18.96 19.75
N THR A 255 25.36 18.40 20.46
CA THR A 255 24.04 18.12 19.87
C THR A 255 23.08 19.28 20.15
N VAL A 256 22.51 19.86 19.10
CA VAL A 256 21.38 20.78 19.22
C VAL A 256 20.23 20.00 19.88
N PRO A 257 19.55 20.52 20.92
CA PRO A 257 18.45 19.80 21.53
C PRO A 257 17.38 19.49 20.49
N SER A 258 17.09 18.21 20.27
CA SER A 258 16.09 17.74 19.29
C SER A 258 14.75 18.47 19.45
N GLY A 259 14.36 18.77 20.69
CA GLY A 259 13.15 19.54 21.00
C GLY A 259 13.14 20.97 20.45
N GLU A 260 14.28 21.66 20.36
CA GLU A 260 14.34 23.04 19.85
C GLU A 260 14.09 23.08 18.33
N LEU A 261 14.76 22.21 17.57
CA LEU A 261 14.55 22.09 16.13
C LEU A 261 13.08 21.78 15.81
N ARG A 262 12.49 20.78 16.48
CA ARG A 262 11.10 20.39 16.27
C ARG A 262 10.11 21.48 16.66
N HIS A 263 10.38 22.26 17.69
CA HIS A 263 9.53 23.39 18.08
C HIS A 263 9.59 24.54 17.05
N VAL A 264 10.79 24.82 16.53
CA VAL A 264 11.01 25.82 15.48
C VAL A 264 10.30 25.42 14.18
N GLU A 265 10.41 24.15 13.78
CA GLU A 265 9.66 23.60 12.63
C GLU A 265 8.15 23.79 12.79
N GLY A 266 7.59 23.44 13.95
CA GLY A 266 6.17 23.63 14.25
C GLY A 266 5.73 25.09 14.15
N THR A 267 6.56 26.02 14.63
CA THR A 267 6.28 27.47 14.55
C THR A 267 6.34 27.99 13.12
N VAL A 268 7.35 27.56 12.35
CA VAL A 268 7.49 27.91 10.93
C VAL A 268 6.32 27.38 10.12
N ILE A 269 5.92 26.11 10.33
CA ILE A 269 4.75 25.52 9.69
C ILE A 269 3.50 26.34 10.00
N LEU A 270 3.31 26.73 11.26
CA LEU A 270 2.16 27.53 11.66
C LEU A 270 2.14 28.90 10.95
N HIS A 271 3.29 29.57 10.81
CA HIS A 271 3.40 30.83 10.05
C HIS A 271 3.07 30.64 8.57
N ILE A 272 3.56 29.58 7.93
CA ILE A 272 3.25 29.29 6.52
C ILE A 272 1.76 29.00 6.34
N VAL A 273 1.17 28.16 7.20
CA VAL A 273 -0.26 27.83 7.13
C VAL A 273 -1.12 29.08 7.35
N PHE A 274 -0.72 29.96 8.27
CA PHE A 274 -1.38 31.24 8.47
C PHE A 274 -1.27 32.13 7.23
N ALA A 275 -0.10 32.20 6.59
CA ALA A 275 0.07 32.93 5.33
C ALA A 275 -0.80 32.34 4.20
N ILE A 276 -0.92 31.01 4.10
CA ILE A 276 -1.81 30.34 3.12
C ILE A 276 -3.29 30.65 3.38
N LYS A 277 -3.67 30.80 4.65
CA LYS A 277 -5.03 31.20 5.04
C LYS A 277 -5.35 32.62 4.56
N LEU A 278 -4.36 33.51 4.54
CA LEU A 278 -4.50 34.88 4.03
C LEU A 278 -4.37 34.97 2.49
N ASP A 279 -3.40 34.28 1.89
CA ASP A 279 -3.16 34.21 0.45
C ASP A 279 -3.32 32.77 -0.09
N CYS A 280 -4.45 32.51 -0.75
CA CYS A 280 -4.74 31.21 -1.35
C CYS A 280 -3.83 30.87 -2.55
N GLU A 281 -3.18 31.86 -3.19
CA GLU A 281 -2.23 31.59 -4.27
C GLU A 281 -0.98 30.90 -3.74
N LEU A 282 -0.53 31.25 -2.52
CA LEU A 282 0.59 30.59 -1.86
C LEU A 282 0.30 29.09 -1.62
N GLY A 283 -0.91 28.75 -1.16
CA GLY A 283 -1.32 27.36 -0.98
C GLY A 283 -1.44 26.58 -2.29
N ARG A 284 -1.96 27.20 -3.35
CA ARG A 284 -2.00 26.60 -4.69
C ARG A 284 -0.59 26.36 -5.24
N GLU A 285 0.33 27.29 -5.01
CA GLU A 285 1.71 27.17 -5.47
C GLU A 285 2.47 26.08 -4.70
N LEU A 286 2.26 25.95 -3.38
CA LEU A 286 2.77 24.84 -2.58
C LEU A 286 2.34 23.48 -3.15
N LEU A 287 1.04 23.31 -3.43
CA LEU A 287 0.53 22.09 -4.02
C LEU A 287 1.08 21.82 -5.42
N LYS A 288 1.24 22.86 -6.26
CA LYS A 288 1.85 22.72 -7.59
C LYS A 288 3.31 22.30 -7.50
N HIS A 289 4.09 22.90 -6.60
CA HIS A 289 5.50 22.59 -6.38
C HIS A 289 5.68 21.12 -5.97
N LEU A 290 4.87 20.66 -5.01
CA LEU A 290 4.91 19.28 -4.53
C LEU A 290 4.31 18.28 -5.54
N LYS A 291 3.30 18.68 -6.33
CA LYS A 291 2.75 17.86 -7.43
C LYS A 291 3.72 17.73 -8.61
N ALA A 292 4.49 18.76 -8.94
CA ALA A 292 5.51 18.69 -10.01
C ALA A 292 6.56 17.62 -9.72
N GLY A 293 6.85 17.34 -8.45
CA GLY A 293 7.69 16.22 -8.00
C GLY A 293 7.10 14.82 -8.26
N GLN A 294 5.80 14.70 -8.55
CA GLN A 294 5.18 13.40 -8.87
C GLN A 294 5.61 12.83 -10.22
N GLN A 295 6.14 13.63 -11.14
CA GLN A 295 6.61 13.15 -12.45
C GLN A 295 8.11 12.85 -12.48
N GLY A 296 8.82 13.06 -11.36
CA GLY A 296 10.28 12.96 -11.27
C GLY A 296 10.79 12.23 -10.03
N ASP A 297 11.94 12.66 -9.50
CA ASP A 297 12.50 12.15 -8.25
C ASP A 297 11.66 12.61 -7.04
N PHE A 298 10.63 11.81 -6.77
CA PHE A 298 9.71 11.98 -5.65
C PHE A 298 10.41 12.15 -4.29
N SER A 299 11.61 11.57 -4.13
CA SER A 299 12.38 11.57 -2.89
C SER A 299 13.12 12.88 -2.58
N SER A 300 13.26 13.81 -3.54
CA SER A 300 13.96 15.07 -3.27
C SER A 300 13.04 16.15 -2.68
N ASN A 301 11.75 16.13 -3.03
CA ASN A 301 10.82 17.22 -2.71
C ASN A 301 9.90 16.92 -1.54
N ILE A 302 9.76 15.65 -1.15
CA ILE A 302 8.93 15.23 -0.03
C ILE A 302 9.83 14.68 1.07
N CYS A 303 9.83 15.42 2.17
CA CYS A 303 10.55 15.15 3.41
C CYS A 303 9.59 15.23 4.62
N PRO A 304 10.00 14.77 5.82
CA PRO A 304 9.19 14.87 7.04
C PRO A 304 8.60 16.28 7.26
N PHE A 305 9.41 17.33 7.16
CA PHE A 305 8.94 18.72 7.27
C PHE A 305 7.83 19.09 6.27
N SER A 306 8.00 18.75 4.98
CA SER A 306 6.99 19.06 3.95
C SER A 306 5.68 18.29 4.15
N ILE A 307 5.75 17.06 4.66
CA ILE A 307 4.58 16.24 4.99
C ILE A 307 3.86 16.85 6.20
N ALA A 308 4.60 17.24 7.24
CA ALA A 308 4.04 17.93 8.40
C ALA A 308 3.35 19.25 8.00
N LEU A 309 3.98 20.03 7.10
CA LEU A 309 3.38 21.24 6.52
C LEU A 309 2.07 20.94 5.80
N LEU A 310 2.05 19.96 4.88
CA LEU A 310 0.84 19.54 4.17
C LEU A 310 -0.26 19.11 5.13
N LEU A 311 0.06 18.26 6.09
CA LEU A 311 -0.88 17.80 7.12
C LEU A 311 -1.40 18.98 7.94
N SER A 312 -0.61 20.02 8.19
CA SER A 312 -1.13 21.21 8.87
C SER A 312 -2.02 22.10 8.02
N VAL A 313 -1.78 22.15 6.70
CA VAL A 313 -2.63 22.85 5.73
C VAL A 313 -4.03 22.23 5.65
N THR A 314 -4.22 20.97 6.05
CA THR A 314 -5.55 20.33 6.10
C THR A 314 -6.58 21.11 6.94
N ARG A 315 -6.14 21.86 7.96
CA ARG A 315 -7.00 22.76 8.75
C ARG A 315 -7.63 23.88 7.91
N VAL A 316 -7.14 24.11 6.70
CA VAL A 316 -7.73 25.02 5.72
C VAL A 316 -8.62 24.19 4.78
N GLN A 317 -9.94 24.21 5.02
CA GLN A 317 -10.95 23.40 4.33
C GLN A 317 -10.81 23.34 2.79
N ARG A 318 -10.40 24.43 2.16
CA ARG A 318 -10.26 24.53 0.69
C ARG A 318 -9.16 23.62 0.11
N PHE A 319 -8.16 23.29 0.91
CA PHE A 319 -6.99 22.52 0.51
C PHE A 319 -7.00 21.09 1.05
N GLU A 320 -7.86 20.79 2.03
CA GLU A 320 -7.96 19.50 2.71
C GLU A 320 -8.01 18.31 1.74
N GLU A 321 -9.01 18.26 0.86
CA GLU A 321 -9.17 17.17 -0.12
C GLU A 321 -7.97 17.07 -1.07
N GLN A 322 -7.46 18.20 -1.55
CA GLN A 322 -6.32 18.24 -2.48
C GLN A 322 -5.02 17.75 -1.84
N VAL A 323 -4.82 18.03 -0.55
CA VAL A 323 -3.70 17.56 0.25
C VAL A 323 -3.81 16.05 0.45
N PHE A 324 -4.98 15.55 0.86
CA PHE A 324 -5.16 14.12 1.08
C PHE A 324 -5.02 13.32 -0.22
N ASP A 325 -5.53 13.82 -1.35
CA ASP A 325 -5.32 13.18 -2.66
C ASP A 325 -3.85 13.16 -3.07
N LEU A 326 -3.11 14.23 -2.77
CA LEU A 326 -1.66 14.29 -3.01
C LEU A 326 -0.93 13.25 -2.16
N LEU A 327 -1.16 13.20 -0.84
CA LEU A 327 -0.51 12.23 0.07
C LEU A 327 -0.90 10.79 -0.26
N LYS A 328 -2.18 10.55 -0.55
CA LYS A 328 -2.72 9.24 -0.94
C LYS A 328 -2.09 8.70 -2.22
N SER A 329 -2.07 9.50 -3.29
CA SER A 329 -1.45 9.12 -4.56
C SER A 329 0.06 8.89 -4.41
N SER A 330 0.70 9.70 -3.57
CA SER A 330 2.12 9.60 -3.22
C SER A 330 2.49 8.30 -2.51
N VAL A 331 1.70 7.89 -1.49
CA VAL A 331 1.91 6.65 -0.75
C VAL A 331 1.81 5.44 -1.67
N ILE A 332 0.76 5.35 -2.51
CA ILE A 332 0.64 4.24 -3.47
C ILE A 332 1.80 4.23 -4.45
N LYS A 333 2.14 5.40 -5.01
CA LYS A 333 3.21 5.50 -5.99
C LYS A 333 4.53 5.01 -5.39
N ASN A 334 4.84 5.41 -4.16
CA ASN A 334 6.05 4.96 -3.47
C ASN A 334 6.07 3.44 -3.26
N PHE A 335 4.97 2.82 -2.85
CA PHE A 335 4.91 1.36 -2.73
C PHE A 335 5.04 0.65 -4.08
N LYS A 336 4.42 1.17 -5.14
CA LYS A 336 4.59 0.64 -6.50
C LYS A 336 6.03 0.76 -7.00
N ASP A 337 6.66 1.91 -6.78
CA ASP A 337 8.05 2.17 -7.16
C ASP A 337 9.01 1.25 -6.39
N LEU A 338 8.83 1.08 -5.08
CA LEU A 338 9.64 0.16 -4.27
C LEU A 338 9.45 -1.30 -4.69
N GLN A 339 8.22 -1.70 -5.01
CA GLN A 339 7.93 -3.04 -5.48
C GLN A 339 8.53 -3.30 -6.88
N LEU A 340 8.53 -2.30 -7.75
CA LEU A 340 9.18 -2.35 -9.06
C LEU A 340 10.72 -2.41 -8.92
N LEU A 341 11.31 -1.68 -7.97
CA LEU A 341 12.73 -1.78 -7.62
C LEU A 341 13.09 -3.17 -7.08
N GLN A 342 12.29 -3.73 -6.16
CA GLN A 342 12.51 -5.09 -5.64
C GLN A 342 12.35 -6.16 -6.72
N GLY A 343 11.49 -5.90 -7.71
CA GLY A 343 11.20 -6.82 -8.81
C GLY A 343 12.33 -6.98 -9.84
N SER A 344 13.29 -6.05 -9.93
CA SER A 344 14.31 -6.04 -11.00
C SER A 344 15.70 -5.65 -10.50
N LYS A 345 16.68 -6.54 -10.73
CA LYS A 345 18.08 -6.26 -10.37
C LYS A 345 18.70 -5.16 -11.23
N PHE A 346 18.23 -5.04 -12.47
CA PHE A 346 18.64 -3.97 -13.38
C PHE A 346 18.35 -2.60 -12.75
N LEU A 347 17.16 -2.41 -12.20
CA LEU A 347 16.80 -1.16 -11.55
C LEU A 347 17.52 -0.92 -10.22
N GLN A 348 17.73 -1.97 -9.41
CA GLN A 348 18.51 -1.85 -8.16
C GLN A 348 19.95 -1.39 -8.39
N ASN A 349 20.57 -1.80 -9.50
CA ASN A 349 21.93 -1.38 -9.84
C ASN A 349 22.01 0.08 -10.31
N LEU A 350 20.92 0.60 -10.90
CA LEU A 350 20.88 1.96 -11.46
C LEU A 350 20.32 3.00 -10.49
N VAL A 351 19.48 2.58 -9.54
CA VAL A 351 18.80 3.47 -8.61
C VAL A 351 19.12 3.06 -7.17
N PRO A 352 19.77 3.94 -6.38
CA PRO A 352 20.01 3.66 -4.97
C PRO A 352 18.69 3.49 -4.20
N HIS A 353 18.75 2.70 -3.12
CA HIS A 353 17.59 2.43 -2.28
C HIS A 353 17.02 3.74 -1.73
N ARG A 354 15.71 3.95 -1.91
CA ARG A 354 15.04 5.20 -1.55
C ARG A 354 14.52 5.15 -0.11
N CYS A 355 14.53 6.29 0.57
CA CYS A 355 13.73 6.50 1.77
C CYS A 355 12.25 6.34 1.43
N CYS A 356 11.51 5.58 2.23
CA CYS A 356 10.11 5.26 1.99
C CYS A 356 9.23 6.40 2.52
N VAL A 357 8.20 6.80 1.75
CA VAL A 357 7.23 7.81 2.23
C VAL A 357 6.52 7.29 3.49
N SER A 358 6.33 5.99 3.59
CA SER A 358 5.74 5.36 4.78
C SER A 358 6.59 5.60 6.04
N THR A 359 7.92 5.51 5.94
CA THR A 359 8.81 5.76 7.08
C THR A 359 8.87 7.26 7.39
N MET A 360 8.84 8.13 6.38
CA MET A 360 8.76 9.58 6.59
C MET A 360 7.47 10.01 7.30
N ILE A 361 6.31 9.45 6.94
CA ILE A 361 5.05 9.78 7.63
C ILE A 361 5.09 9.27 9.09
N LEU A 362 5.63 8.07 9.33
CA LEU A 362 5.79 7.56 10.69
C LEU A 362 6.81 8.38 11.50
N GLU A 363 7.84 8.91 10.86
CA GLU A 363 8.77 9.86 11.47
C GLU A 363 8.06 11.18 11.83
N VAL A 364 7.16 11.69 10.99
CA VAL A 364 6.31 12.85 11.35
C VAL A 364 5.45 12.55 12.58
N VAL A 365 4.91 11.33 12.71
CA VAL A 365 4.19 10.90 13.92
C VAL A 365 5.13 10.93 15.14
N LYS A 366 6.36 10.39 15.03
CA LYS A 366 7.37 10.45 16.11
C LYS A 366 7.72 11.90 16.48
N ASN A 367 7.91 12.77 15.48
CA ASN A 367 8.31 14.16 15.69
C ASN A 367 7.18 15.02 16.30
N SER A 368 5.92 14.63 16.08
CA SER A 368 4.74 15.36 16.56
C SER A 368 4.60 15.45 18.09
N VAL A 369 5.36 14.65 18.85
CA VAL A 369 5.45 14.68 20.33
C VAL A 369 5.69 16.11 20.86
N HIS A 370 6.41 16.93 20.09
CA HIS A 370 6.81 18.30 20.45
C HIS A 370 5.68 19.35 20.26
N SER A 371 4.45 19.01 20.63
CA SER A 371 3.26 19.88 20.61
C SER A 371 2.81 20.32 19.20
N TRP A 372 2.86 19.41 18.23
CA TRP A 372 2.34 19.67 16.88
C TRP A 372 0.83 19.39 16.75
N ASP A 373 0.01 20.04 17.59
CA ASP A 373 -1.45 19.86 17.60
C ASP A 373 -2.08 20.18 16.23
N HIS A 374 -1.43 21.08 15.50
CA HIS A 374 -1.83 21.47 14.16
C HIS A 374 -1.60 20.41 13.08
N VAL A 375 -0.87 19.33 13.37
CA VAL A 375 -0.56 18.21 12.47
C VAL A 375 -1.39 16.97 12.82
N THR A 376 -1.66 16.75 14.12
CA THR A 376 -2.32 15.53 14.63
C THR A 376 -3.71 15.30 14.04
N GLN A 377 -4.53 16.35 13.88
CA GLN A 377 -5.84 16.25 13.22
C GLN A 377 -5.71 15.70 11.79
N GLY A 378 -4.76 16.23 11.01
CA GLY A 378 -4.49 15.77 9.65
C GLY A 378 -3.93 14.34 9.60
N LEU A 379 -3.13 13.93 10.60
CA LEU A 379 -2.60 12.57 10.70
C LEU A 379 -3.71 11.53 10.95
N VAL A 380 -4.63 11.82 11.88
CA VAL A 380 -5.76 10.94 12.20
C VAL A 380 -6.64 10.78 10.97
N GLU A 381 -7.01 11.88 10.32
CA GLU A 381 -7.84 11.84 9.11
C GLU A 381 -7.14 11.11 7.96
N LEU A 382 -5.84 11.34 7.72
CA LEU A 382 -5.06 10.60 6.73
C LEU A 382 -5.06 9.08 7.04
N GLY A 383 -4.86 8.72 8.30
CA GLY A 383 -4.86 7.32 8.75
C GLY A 383 -6.16 6.61 8.40
N PHE A 384 -7.30 7.25 8.70
CA PHE A 384 -8.62 6.74 8.33
C PHE A 384 -8.85 6.72 6.82
N ILE A 385 -8.47 7.78 6.08
CA ILE A 385 -8.58 7.83 4.61
C ILE A 385 -7.83 6.67 3.95
N LEU A 386 -6.62 6.34 4.43
CA LEU A 386 -5.84 5.22 3.92
C LEU A 386 -6.52 3.88 4.21
N MET A 387 -7.03 3.67 5.43
CA MET A 387 -7.78 2.46 5.78
C MET A 387 -9.10 2.33 5.01
N ASP A 388 -9.83 3.43 4.83
CA ASP A 388 -11.12 3.46 4.13
C ASP A 388 -10.96 3.24 2.61
N SER A 389 -9.92 3.81 2.02
CA SER A 389 -9.66 3.74 0.57
C SER A 389 -9.04 2.40 0.15
N TYR A 390 -8.10 1.89 0.94
CA TYR A 390 -7.27 0.70 0.62
C TYR A 390 -7.58 -0.53 1.47
N GLY A 391 -8.56 -0.45 2.36
CA GLY A 391 -9.07 -1.59 3.09
C GLY A 391 -9.61 -2.69 2.16
N PRO A 392 -9.65 -3.95 2.63
CA PRO A 392 -10.24 -5.04 1.87
C PRO A 392 -11.70 -4.69 1.53
N LYS A 393 -12.06 -4.68 0.25
CA LYS A 393 -13.45 -4.48 -0.21
C LYS A 393 -14.10 -5.84 -0.37
N LYS A 394 -15.41 -5.96 -0.12
CA LYS A 394 -16.12 -7.24 -0.32
C LYS A 394 -15.93 -7.68 -1.76
N ILE A 395 -15.54 -8.95 -1.94
CA ILE A 395 -15.68 -9.67 -3.19
C ILE A 395 -17.19 -9.93 -3.33
N LEU A 396 -17.90 -8.95 -3.89
CA LEU A 396 -19.33 -9.11 -4.17
C LEU A 396 -19.41 -10.05 -5.39
N ASP A 397 -20.01 -11.21 -5.17
CA ASP A 397 -20.19 -12.32 -6.11
C ASP A 397 -18.93 -13.14 -6.40
N GLY A 398 -19.01 -14.45 -6.18
CA GLY A 398 -17.94 -15.45 -6.34
C GLY A 398 -17.33 -15.63 -7.74
N LYS A 399 -17.22 -14.56 -8.53
CA LYS A 399 -16.26 -14.45 -9.64
C LYS A 399 -14.94 -13.92 -9.09
N ALA A 400 -14.10 -14.85 -8.66
CA ALA A 400 -12.67 -14.59 -8.60
C ALA A 400 -12.18 -14.25 -10.02
N ILE A 401 -11.63 -13.05 -10.15
CA ILE A 401 -10.62 -12.54 -11.09
C ILE A 401 -11.01 -11.08 -11.37
N ASP A 402 -10.74 -10.19 -10.41
CA ASP A 402 -10.22 -8.91 -10.85
C ASP A 402 -8.85 -9.24 -11.43
N THR A 403 -8.72 -9.13 -12.74
CA THR A 403 -7.47 -9.17 -13.52
C THR A 403 -6.53 -8.01 -13.16
N SER A 404 -6.70 -7.40 -11.98
CA SER A 404 -5.65 -6.57 -11.38
C SER A 404 -4.59 -7.52 -10.83
N SER A 405 -3.43 -7.49 -11.49
CA SER A 405 -2.23 -8.22 -11.12
C SER A 405 -2.04 -8.23 -9.58
N GLY A 406 -1.60 -9.38 -9.03
CA GLY A 406 -1.37 -9.54 -7.58
C GLY A 406 -0.51 -8.42 -6.95
N LEU A 407 0.29 -7.72 -7.77
CA LEU A 407 1.10 -6.56 -7.43
C LEU A 407 0.26 -5.37 -6.90
N SER A 408 -0.91 -5.09 -7.48
CA SER A 408 -1.78 -3.96 -7.06
C SER A 408 -2.40 -4.21 -5.68
N ARG A 409 -2.71 -5.46 -5.35
CA ARG A 409 -3.28 -5.84 -4.04
C ARG A 409 -2.27 -5.67 -2.91
N VAL A 410 -1.00 -5.97 -3.15
CA VAL A 410 0.07 -5.82 -2.15
C VAL A 410 0.29 -4.34 -1.80
N SER A 411 0.35 -3.46 -2.80
CA SER A 411 0.44 -2.01 -2.57
C SER A 411 -0.73 -1.46 -1.75
N ASN A 412 -1.96 -1.91 -2.02
CA ASN A 412 -3.14 -1.51 -1.25
C ASN A 412 -3.07 -2.01 0.20
N GLN A 413 -2.62 -3.25 0.42
CA GLN A 413 -2.43 -3.80 1.77
C GLN A 413 -1.40 -3.01 2.56
N HIS A 414 -0.27 -2.65 1.94
CA HIS A 414 0.75 -1.80 2.59
C HIS A 414 0.21 -0.40 2.92
N ALA A 415 -0.57 0.21 2.03
CA ALA A 415 -1.20 1.51 2.29
C ALA A 415 -2.22 1.43 3.45
N CYS A 416 -3.05 0.38 3.49
CA CYS A 416 -3.99 0.14 4.59
C CYS A 416 -3.25 -0.13 5.92
N LYS A 417 -2.16 -0.91 5.90
CA LYS A 417 -1.31 -1.15 7.07
C LYS A 417 -0.64 0.14 7.55
N LEU A 418 -0.16 0.99 6.64
CA LEU A 418 0.37 2.30 7.00
C LEU A 418 -0.70 3.17 7.69
N GLY A 419 -1.93 3.19 7.17
CA GLY A 419 -3.05 3.89 7.81
C GLY A 419 -3.29 3.43 9.24
N ALA A 420 -3.33 2.11 9.46
CA ALA A 420 -3.47 1.53 10.80
C ALA A 420 -2.28 1.88 11.72
N ASN A 421 -1.05 1.81 11.21
CA ASN A 421 0.15 2.17 11.97
C ASN A 421 0.16 3.65 12.36
N ILE A 422 -0.25 4.56 11.46
CA ILE A 422 -0.36 5.99 11.77
C ILE A 422 -1.32 6.20 12.94
N LEU A 423 -2.51 5.60 12.89
CA LEU A 423 -3.51 5.72 13.95
C LEU A 423 -3.02 5.11 15.27
N LEU A 424 -2.39 3.94 15.22
CA LEU A 424 -1.87 3.25 16.39
C LEU A 424 -0.74 4.04 17.07
N GLU A 425 0.26 4.50 16.32
CA GLU A 425 1.38 5.27 16.88
C GLU A 425 0.92 6.65 17.37
N THR A 426 0.00 7.30 16.64
CA THR A 426 -0.60 8.57 17.06
C THR A 426 -1.37 8.43 18.37
N PHE A 427 -2.12 7.32 18.54
CA PHE A 427 -2.84 7.00 19.77
C PHE A 427 -1.89 6.80 20.98
N LYS A 428 -0.73 6.16 20.75
CA LYS A 428 0.27 5.95 21.81
C LYS A 428 0.83 7.27 22.33
N ILE A 429 1.17 8.18 21.40
CA ILE A 429 1.85 9.43 21.71
C ILE A 429 0.90 10.47 22.34
N HIS A 430 -0.27 10.71 21.73
CA HIS A 430 -1.09 11.87 22.05
C HIS A 430 -2.32 11.53 22.87
N GLU A 431 -2.37 11.95 24.13
CA GLU A 431 -3.46 11.58 25.05
C GLU A 431 -4.81 12.20 24.67
N MET A 432 -4.83 13.46 24.23
CA MET A 432 -6.07 14.21 23.97
C MET A 432 -6.93 13.64 22.83
N ILE A 433 -6.31 12.94 21.86
CA ILE A 433 -6.99 12.38 20.68
C ILE A 433 -7.28 10.88 20.81
N ARG A 434 -6.93 10.24 21.93
CA ARG A 434 -7.19 8.82 22.15
C ARG A 434 -8.68 8.49 22.04
N GLN A 435 -9.53 9.29 22.68
CA GLN A 435 -10.98 9.11 22.64
C GLN A 435 -11.53 9.31 21.22
N GLU A 436 -11.07 10.34 20.50
CA GLU A 436 -11.50 10.62 19.13
C GLU A 436 -11.16 9.47 18.17
N ILE A 437 -9.92 8.96 18.22
CA ILE A 437 -9.50 7.81 17.40
C ILE A 437 -10.38 6.59 17.71
N LEU A 438 -10.61 6.29 19.00
CA LEU A 438 -11.42 5.17 19.43
C LEU A 438 -12.87 5.30 18.95
N GLU A 439 -13.48 6.47 19.11
CA GLU A 439 -14.84 6.76 18.65
C GLU A 439 -14.96 6.57 17.13
N GLN A 440 -14.02 7.09 16.36
CA GLN A 440 -14.00 6.94 14.91
C GLN A 440 -13.81 5.49 14.45
N VAL A 441 -12.99 4.69 15.15
CA VAL A 441 -12.85 3.25 14.89
C VAL A 441 -14.17 2.53 15.19
N LEU A 442 -14.75 2.73 16.38
CA LEU A 442 -15.99 2.07 16.79
C LEU A 442 -17.17 2.46 15.89
N ASN A 443 -17.30 3.74 15.52
CA ASN A 443 -18.34 4.21 14.60
C ASN A 443 -18.27 3.50 13.25
N ARG A 444 -17.07 3.29 12.70
CA ARG A 444 -16.88 2.53 11.45
C ARG A 444 -17.20 1.05 11.62
N VAL A 445 -16.89 0.46 12.78
CA VAL A 445 -17.26 -0.92 13.11
C VAL A 445 -18.78 -1.11 13.18
N ILE A 446 -19.49 -0.14 13.78
CA ILE A 446 -20.94 -0.21 13.96
C ILE A 446 -21.69 0.07 12.65
N THR A 447 -21.29 1.12 11.91
CA THR A 447 -22.06 1.63 10.77
C THR A 447 -21.82 0.86 9.46
N ARG A 448 -20.66 0.22 9.29
CA ARG A 448 -20.26 -0.37 7.99
C ARG A 448 -20.50 -1.87 7.88
N ALA A 449 -21.72 -2.34 8.11
CA ALA A 449 -22.10 -3.76 8.03
C ALA A 449 -21.86 -4.41 6.64
N SER A 450 -21.81 -3.60 5.58
CA SER A 450 -21.68 -4.08 4.19
C SER A 450 -20.25 -4.22 3.69
N SER A 451 -19.23 -3.67 4.35
CA SER A 451 -17.81 -3.82 3.98
C SER A 451 -17.04 -4.69 4.98
N PRO A 452 -15.92 -5.34 4.60
CA PRO A 452 -15.08 -6.06 5.56
C PRO A 452 -14.46 -5.09 6.57
N ILE A 453 -14.72 -5.30 7.86
CA ILE A 453 -14.26 -4.44 8.96
C ILE A 453 -13.00 -5.00 9.65
N SER A 454 -12.50 -6.17 9.25
CA SER A 454 -11.41 -6.90 9.94
C SER A 454 -10.20 -6.03 10.29
N ARG A 455 -9.74 -5.16 9.38
CA ARG A 455 -8.60 -4.27 9.62
C ARG A 455 -8.84 -3.21 10.70
N PHE A 456 -10.08 -2.75 10.88
CA PHE A 456 -10.45 -1.86 11.99
C PHE A 456 -10.55 -2.62 13.31
N LEU A 457 -10.96 -3.90 13.27
CA LEU A 457 -10.97 -4.77 14.44
C LEU A 457 -9.54 -5.13 14.88
N ASP A 458 -8.62 -5.35 13.93
CA ASP A 458 -7.20 -5.52 14.22
C ASP A 458 -6.64 -4.29 14.93
N LEU A 459 -6.89 -3.08 14.37
CA LEU A 459 -6.46 -1.82 14.99
C LEU A 459 -7.07 -1.63 16.39
N LEU A 460 -8.36 -1.94 16.57
CA LEU A 460 -9.01 -1.89 17.88
C LEU A 460 -8.34 -2.87 18.87
N SER A 461 -8.03 -4.08 18.42
CA SER A 461 -7.32 -5.08 19.22
C SER A 461 -5.94 -4.57 19.61
N ASP A 462 -5.17 -4.00 18.68
CA ASP A 462 -3.83 -3.47 18.94
C ASP A 462 -3.86 -2.30 19.93
N ILE A 463 -4.83 -1.39 19.79
CA ILE A 463 -5.07 -0.28 20.73
C ILE A 463 -5.37 -0.82 22.15
N ILE A 464 -6.24 -1.82 22.25
CA ILE A 464 -6.66 -2.42 23.53
C ILE A 464 -5.52 -3.19 24.20
N VAL A 465 -4.76 -3.96 23.43
CA VAL A 465 -3.63 -4.76 23.95
C VAL A 465 -2.51 -3.87 24.46
N HIS A 466 -2.22 -2.75 23.80
CA HIS A 466 -1.12 -1.87 24.18
C HIS A 466 -1.34 -1.18 25.53
N SER A 467 -2.56 -0.71 25.82
CA SER A 467 -2.83 0.08 27.03
C SER A 467 -4.26 -0.12 27.56
N PRO A 468 -4.59 -1.32 28.07
CA PRO A 468 -5.95 -1.63 28.54
C PRO A 468 -6.40 -0.75 29.71
N LEU A 469 -5.46 -0.30 30.55
CA LEU A 469 -5.74 0.57 31.70
C LEU A 469 -6.14 2.00 31.28
N VAL A 470 -5.51 2.52 30.21
CA VAL A 470 -5.81 3.86 29.68
C VAL A 470 -7.23 3.91 29.11
N LEU A 471 -7.71 2.81 28.55
CA LEU A 471 -9.06 2.69 27.99
C LEU A 471 -10.17 2.52 29.04
N GLN A 472 -9.82 2.42 30.32
CA GLN A 472 -10.81 2.43 31.39
C GLN A 472 -11.57 3.77 31.44
N SER A 473 -10.91 4.89 31.12
CA SER A 473 -11.58 6.20 31.02
C SER A 473 -12.56 6.28 29.84
N CYS A 474 -12.29 5.55 28.76
CA CYS A 474 -13.13 5.45 27.57
C CYS A 474 -14.13 4.27 27.61
N SER A 475 -14.33 3.64 28.76
CA SER A 475 -15.13 2.41 28.89
C SER A 475 -16.60 2.61 28.51
N SER A 476 -17.14 3.81 28.69
CA SER A 476 -18.54 4.16 28.35
C SER A 476 -18.82 3.91 26.86
N LYS A 477 -17.96 4.39 25.97
CA LYS A 477 -18.15 4.25 24.52
C LYS A 477 -18.07 2.80 24.03
N ILE A 478 -17.15 2.02 24.60
CA ILE A 478 -17.05 0.59 24.31
C ILE A 478 -18.31 -0.13 24.82
N THR A 479 -18.82 0.25 25.99
CA THR A 479 -20.03 -0.33 26.56
C THR A 479 -21.27 -0.01 25.71
N GLU A 480 -21.41 1.23 25.21
CA GLU A 480 -22.45 1.62 24.24
C GLU A 480 -22.42 0.78 22.97
N THR A 481 -21.24 0.32 22.55
CA THR A 481 -21.09 -0.53 21.35
C THR A 481 -21.81 -1.88 21.54
N PHE A 482 -21.92 -2.38 22.78
CA PHE A 482 -22.62 -3.64 23.05
C PHE A 482 -24.10 -3.56 22.71
N ASP A 483 -24.76 -2.41 22.89
CA ASP A 483 -26.19 -2.27 22.57
C ASP A 483 -26.47 -2.53 21.07
N TYR A 484 -25.48 -2.30 20.21
CA TYR A 484 -25.58 -2.55 18.78
C TYR A 484 -25.24 -3.99 18.36
N LEU A 485 -24.74 -4.84 19.28
CA LEU A 485 -24.25 -6.20 19.00
C LEU A 485 -25.30 -7.09 18.31
N SER A 486 -26.58 -6.91 18.65
CA SER A 486 -27.69 -7.66 18.05
C SER A 486 -27.93 -7.33 16.57
N PHE A 487 -27.53 -6.14 16.11
CA PHE A 487 -27.69 -5.67 14.73
C PHE A 487 -26.45 -5.93 13.86
N LEU A 488 -25.32 -6.27 14.48
CA LEU A 488 -24.06 -6.49 13.78
C LEU A 488 -23.96 -7.88 13.15
N PRO A 489 -23.26 -8.02 12.01
CA PRO A 489 -22.92 -9.32 11.47
C PRO A 489 -22.10 -10.16 12.46
N LEU A 490 -22.34 -11.47 12.50
CA LEU A 490 -21.67 -12.40 13.43
C LEU A 490 -20.14 -12.29 13.41
N GLN A 491 -19.53 -12.15 12.23
CA GLN A 491 -18.08 -12.02 12.08
C GLN A 491 -17.54 -10.76 12.78
N THR A 492 -18.27 -9.64 12.68
CA THR A 492 -17.93 -8.38 13.36
C THR A 492 -18.06 -8.54 14.86
N VAL A 493 -19.12 -9.21 15.34
CA VAL A 493 -19.32 -9.47 16.77
C VAL A 493 -18.20 -10.34 17.33
N GLN A 494 -17.84 -11.44 16.66
CA GLN A 494 -16.75 -12.31 17.10
C GLN A 494 -15.42 -11.57 17.16
N GLY A 495 -15.09 -10.74 16.16
CA GLY A 495 -13.88 -9.95 16.17
C GLY A 495 -13.88 -8.86 17.25
N LEU A 496 -15.01 -8.17 17.46
CA LEU A 496 -15.16 -7.16 18.50
C LEU A 496 -15.00 -7.77 19.90
N LEU A 497 -15.67 -8.89 20.17
CA LEU A 497 -15.60 -9.56 21.46
C LEU A 497 -14.19 -10.13 21.75
N LYS A 498 -13.48 -10.63 20.73
CA LYS A 498 -12.07 -11.03 20.85
C LYS A 498 -11.17 -9.82 21.15
N ALA A 499 -11.35 -8.69 20.46
CA ALA A 499 -10.55 -7.48 20.67
C ALA A 499 -10.77 -6.86 22.07
N VAL A 500 -12.02 -6.85 22.57
CA VAL A 500 -12.39 -6.28 23.88
C VAL A 500 -12.08 -7.22 25.05
N GLN A 501 -11.66 -8.45 24.78
CA GLN A 501 -11.38 -9.46 25.80
C GLN A 501 -10.42 -9.00 26.91
N PRO A 502 -9.30 -8.28 26.64
CA PRO A 502 -8.43 -7.77 27.71
C PRO A 502 -9.16 -6.81 28.67
N LEU A 503 -10.09 -5.99 28.17
CA LEU A 503 -10.87 -5.06 29.00
C LEU A 503 -11.90 -5.77 29.88
N LEU A 504 -12.52 -6.84 29.37
CA LEU A 504 -13.47 -7.65 30.14
C LEU A 504 -12.83 -8.36 31.35
N LYS A 505 -11.51 -8.59 31.32
CA LYS A 505 -10.76 -9.14 32.45
C LYS A 505 -10.49 -8.09 33.54
N VAL A 506 -10.49 -6.81 33.19
CA VAL A 506 -10.16 -5.70 34.10
C VAL A 506 -11.42 -5.05 34.68
N SER A 507 -12.44 -4.79 33.85
CA SER A 507 -13.65 -4.05 34.26
C SER A 507 -14.85 -4.97 34.48
N MET A 508 -15.28 -5.09 35.75
CA MET A 508 -16.47 -5.87 36.11
C MET A 508 -17.76 -5.23 35.57
N SER A 509 -17.90 -3.91 35.62
CA SER A 509 -19.11 -3.21 35.13
C SER A 509 -19.33 -3.41 33.64
N MET A 510 -18.26 -3.33 32.83
CA MET A 510 -18.32 -3.59 31.38
C MET A 510 -18.75 -5.03 31.09
N ARG A 511 -18.23 -5.98 31.87
CA ARG A 511 -18.59 -7.39 31.76
C ARG A 511 -20.06 -7.62 32.09
N ASP A 512 -20.56 -7.03 33.17
CA ASP A 512 -21.95 -7.18 33.60
C ASP A 512 -22.91 -6.56 32.57
N SER A 513 -22.57 -5.39 32.01
CA SER A 513 -23.30 -4.78 30.89
C SER A 513 -23.32 -5.70 29.65
N LEU A 514 -22.19 -6.30 29.28
CA LEU A 514 -22.14 -7.26 28.17
C LEU A 514 -23.04 -8.46 28.43
N ILE A 515 -22.98 -9.06 29.63
CA ILE A 515 -23.82 -10.21 30.00
C ILE A 515 -25.31 -9.87 29.88
N LEU A 516 -25.72 -8.70 30.37
CA LEU A 516 -27.11 -8.24 30.26
C LEU A 516 -27.56 -8.11 28.80
N VAL A 517 -26.71 -7.56 27.93
CA VAL A 517 -27.01 -7.43 26.50
C VAL A 517 -27.08 -8.79 25.81
N LEU A 518 -26.13 -9.69 26.09
CA LEU A 518 -26.14 -11.05 25.53
C LEU A 518 -27.38 -11.82 25.99
N ARG A 519 -27.76 -11.72 27.28
CA ARG A 519 -28.96 -12.36 27.83
C ARG A 519 -30.22 -11.87 27.11
N LYS A 520 -30.36 -10.56 26.85
CA LYS A 520 -31.47 -10.01 26.04
C LYS A 520 -31.43 -10.51 24.60
N SER A 521 -30.24 -10.57 24.00
CA SER A 521 -30.04 -10.98 22.61
C SER A 521 -30.40 -12.45 22.35
N MET A 522 -30.33 -13.32 23.36
CA MET A 522 -30.79 -14.72 23.27
C MET A 522 -32.29 -14.85 22.99
N PHE A 523 -33.09 -13.86 23.40
CA PHE A 523 -34.54 -13.80 23.20
C PHE A 523 -34.96 -12.92 22.02
N ALA A 524 -34.00 -12.38 21.27
CA ALA A 524 -34.29 -11.58 20.10
C ALA A 524 -34.91 -12.44 18.98
N SER A 525 -35.88 -11.91 18.25
CA SER A 525 -36.51 -12.61 17.13
C SER A 525 -35.51 -12.94 16.01
N GLN A 526 -34.56 -12.03 15.77
CA GLN A 526 -33.58 -12.15 14.70
C GLN A 526 -32.56 -13.27 14.95
N LEU A 527 -32.38 -14.15 13.96
CA LEU A 527 -31.41 -15.25 14.02
C LEU A 527 -29.97 -14.75 14.24
N GLY A 528 -29.59 -13.66 13.57
CA GLY A 528 -28.26 -13.04 13.71
C GLY A 528 -27.96 -12.61 15.15
N ALA A 529 -28.92 -11.99 15.82
CA ALA A 529 -28.77 -11.55 17.21
C ALA A 529 -28.57 -12.73 18.17
N ARG A 530 -29.31 -13.83 17.97
CA ARG A 530 -29.18 -15.05 18.80
C ARG A 530 -27.86 -15.76 18.57
N LYS A 531 -27.39 -15.84 17.31
CA LYS A 531 -26.04 -16.30 16.98
C LYS A 531 -24.95 -15.46 17.67
N SER A 532 -25.07 -14.14 17.60
CA SER A 532 -24.15 -13.22 18.27
C SER A 532 -24.14 -13.40 19.79
N ALA A 533 -25.32 -13.65 20.39
CA ALA A 533 -25.45 -13.94 21.81
C ALA A 533 -24.75 -15.24 22.22
N VAL A 534 -24.97 -16.33 21.47
CA VAL A 534 -24.31 -17.62 21.68
C VAL A 534 -22.79 -17.50 21.55
N ALA A 535 -22.30 -16.82 20.51
CA ALA A 535 -20.88 -16.57 20.33
C ALA A 535 -20.27 -15.80 21.53
N GLY A 536 -20.99 -14.83 22.08
CA GLY A 536 -20.55 -14.08 23.25
C GLY A 536 -20.52 -14.91 24.53
N PHE A 537 -21.57 -15.67 24.82
CA PHE A 537 -21.59 -16.55 25.98
C PHE A 537 -20.52 -17.65 25.91
N LEU A 538 -20.32 -18.26 24.73
CA LEU A 538 -19.23 -19.20 24.51
C LEU A 538 -17.85 -18.57 24.75
N LEU A 539 -17.63 -17.33 24.30
CA LEU A 539 -16.37 -16.62 24.55
C LEU A 539 -16.16 -16.32 26.04
N LEU A 540 -17.21 -15.96 26.77
CA LEU A 540 -17.13 -15.77 28.22
C LEU A 540 -16.73 -17.08 28.91
N LEU A 541 -17.43 -18.18 28.64
CA LEU A 541 -17.13 -19.49 29.22
C LEU A 541 -15.71 -19.99 28.90
N LYS A 542 -15.15 -19.66 27.72
CA LYS A 542 -13.76 -20.00 27.35
C LYS A 542 -12.70 -19.33 28.22
N ASN A 543 -13.01 -18.18 28.83
CA ASN A 543 -12.00 -17.30 29.45
C ASN A 543 -12.21 -17.07 30.95
N PHE A 544 -13.43 -17.24 31.45
CA PHE A 544 -13.73 -17.24 32.88
C PHE A 544 -13.65 -18.66 33.39
N LYS A 545 -12.49 -19.02 33.96
CA LYS A 545 -12.32 -20.30 34.65
C LYS A 545 -13.07 -20.23 35.97
N VAL A 546 -13.83 -21.29 36.26
CA VAL A 546 -14.27 -21.53 37.62
C VAL A 546 -13.00 -21.95 38.38
N LEU A 547 -12.54 -21.09 39.30
CA LEU A 547 -11.47 -21.45 40.23
C LEU A 547 -12.09 -22.46 41.18
N GLY A 548 -11.55 -23.67 41.24
CA GLY A 548 -12.17 -24.77 41.99
C GLY A 548 -12.47 -24.41 43.44
N SER A 549 -13.75 -24.37 43.78
CA SER A 549 -14.21 -24.67 45.13
C SER A 549 -14.28 -26.19 45.23
N LEU A 550 -13.64 -26.75 46.26
CA LEU A 550 -13.90 -28.13 46.69
C LEU A 550 -15.41 -28.31 46.94
N SER A 551 -15.88 -29.51 46.63
CA SER A 551 -17.24 -30.03 46.82
C SER A 551 -17.91 -29.46 48.06
N SER A 552 -18.97 -28.66 47.87
CA SER A 552 -19.86 -28.30 48.98
C SER A 552 -21.30 -28.62 48.59
N SER A 553 -21.77 -29.76 49.09
CA SER A 553 -23.11 -30.31 49.01
C SER A 553 -24.20 -29.46 49.72
N GLN A 554 -24.04 -28.14 49.80
CA GLN A 554 -25.00 -27.22 50.41
C GLN A 554 -25.00 -25.86 49.70
N CYS A 555 -25.56 -25.75 48.49
CA CYS A 555 -25.95 -24.45 47.95
C CYS A 555 -27.22 -24.56 47.09
N SER A 556 -28.38 -24.52 47.74
CA SER A 556 -29.70 -24.50 47.10
C SER A 556 -30.39 -23.13 47.17
N GLN A 557 -29.66 -22.05 47.39
CA GLN A 557 -30.19 -20.69 47.27
C GLN A 557 -29.23 -19.77 46.52
N SER A 558 -29.68 -19.28 45.36
CA SER A 558 -29.03 -18.21 44.61
C SER A 558 -28.89 -16.98 45.51
N ILE A 559 -27.66 -16.65 45.90
CA ILE A 559 -27.40 -15.50 46.78
C ILE A 559 -27.55 -14.22 45.94
N GLY A 560 -28.67 -13.51 46.13
CA GLY A 560 -28.85 -12.13 45.70
C GLY A 560 -28.21 -11.19 46.73
N VAL A 561 -26.99 -10.73 46.49
CA VAL A 561 -26.33 -9.73 47.37
C VAL A 561 -25.86 -8.56 46.52
N SER A 562 -26.61 -7.45 46.59
CA SER A 562 -26.38 -6.20 45.88
C SER A 562 -25.39 -5.26 46.58
N GLN A 563 -24.71 -5.70 47.65
CA GLN A 563 -23.83 -4.84 48.47
C GLN A 563 -22.60 -5.58 49.02
N VAL A 564 -21.62 -5.92 48.18
CA VAL A 564 -20.24 -6.21 48.64
C VAL A 564 -19.27 -5.67 47.60
N HIS A 565 -18.87 -4.41 47.74
CA HIS A 565 -17.93 -3.78 46.80
C HIS A 565 -16.48 -3.77 47.31
N VAL A 566 -16.24 -4.20 48.55
CA VAL A 566 -14.91 -4.21 49.16
C VAL A 566 -14.81 -5.40 50.12
N ASP A 567 -13.71 -6.13 49.97
CA ASP A 567 -13.09 -7.12 50.88
C ASP A 567 -13.28 -8.66 50.63
N VAL A 568 -12.10 -9.30 50.48
CA VAL A 568 -11.74 -10.74 50.46
C VAL A 568 -12.25 -11.60 49.28
N HIS A 569 -11.49 -11.62 48.17
CA HIS A 569 -11.92 -12.08 46.83
C HIS A 569 -11.53 -13.51 46.37
N SER A 570 -11.09 -14.44 47.21
CA SER A 570 -10.71 -15.79 46.72
C SER A 570 -11.80 -16.85 46.86
N ARG A 571 -12.49 -16.95 48.01
CA ARG A 571 -13.49 -18.03 48.26
C ARG A 571 -14.89 -17.72 47.73
N TYR A 572 -15.36 -16.48 47.83
CA TYR A 572 -16.69 -16.08 47.37
C TYR A 572 -16.79 -15.93 45.85
N ASN A 573 -15.68 -15.58 45.21
CA ASN A 573 -15.62 -15.38 43.76
C ASN A 573 -15.64 -16.73 43.01
N SER A 574 -15.11 -17.80 43.62
CA SER A 574 -15.09 -19.15 43.05
C SER A 574 -16.51 -19.73 42.90
N VAL A 575 -17.27 -19.81 43.98
CA VAL A 575 -18.67 -20.29 43.97
C VAL A 575 -19.58 -19.39 43.13
N ALA A 576 -19.39 -18.07 43.17
CA ALA A 576 -20.14 -17.14 42.33
C ALA A 576 -19.81 -17.30 40.83
N ASN A 577 -18.55 -17.61 40.48
CA ASN A 577 -18.17 -17.88 39.09
C ASN A 577 -18.70 -19.24 38.62
N GLU A 578 -18.77 -20.24 39.51
CA GLU A 578 -19.36 -21.55 39.23
C GLU A 578 -20.85 -21.43 38.91
N THR A 579 -21.63 -20.84 39.83
CA THR A 579 -23.07 -20.64 39.64
C THR A 579 -23.37 -19.80 38.40
N PHE A 580 -22.55 -18.76 38.15
CA PHE A 580 -22.64 -17.96 36.94
C PHE A 580 -22.38 -18.76 35.65
N CYS A 581 -21.35 -19.63 35.63
CA CYS A 581 -21.09 -20.46 34.46
C CYS A 581 -22.23 -21.46 34.22
N LEU A 582 -22.81 -22.02 35.28
CA LEU A 582 -23.98 -22.89 35.20
C LEU A 582 -25.23 -22.15 34.70
N GLU A 583 -25.48 -20.91 35.15
CA GLU A 583 -26.56 -20.07 34.61
C GLU A 583 -26.40 -19.82 33.11
N ILE A 584 -25.17 -19.58 32.64
CA ILE A 584 -24.91 -19.44 31.20
C ILE A 584 -25.18 -20.77 30.50
N MET A 585 -24.72 -21.90 31.05
CA MET A 585 -24.95 -23.23 30.48
C MET A 585 -26.45 -23.54 30.36
N ASP A 586 -27.26 -23.21 31.37
CA ASP A 586 -28.72 -23.35 31.32
C ASP A 586 -29.36 -22.43 30.27
N SER A 587 -28.84 -21.21 30.13
CA SER A 587 -29.27 -20.30 29.08
C SER A 587 -28.92 -20.83 27.69
N LEU A 588 -27.74 -21.44 27.52
CA LEU A 588 -27.29 -22.06 26.27
C LEU A 588 -28.07 -23.36 25.97
N ARG A 589 -28.48 -24.12 26.97
CA ARG A 589 -29.32 -25.32 26.79
C ARG A 589 -30.63 -24.99 26.07
N ARG A 590 -31.22 -23.82 26.32
CA ARG A 590 -32.42 -23.35 25.61
C ARG A 590 -32.18 -23.10 24.10
N CYS A 591 -30.93 -22.87 23.67
CA CYS A 591 -30.60 -22.73 22.25
C CYS A 591 -30.70 -24.05 21.47
N LEU A 592 -30.62 -25.21 22.14
CA LEU A 592 -30.82 -26.52 21.50
C LEU A 592 -32.25 -26.72 20.97
N GLY A 593 -33.21 -25.93 21.45
CA GLY A 593 -34.57 -25.90 20.90
C GLY A 593 -34.74 -24.97 19.69
N GLN A 594 -33.74 -24.17 19.31
CA GLN A 594 -33.85 -23.12 18.28
C GLN A 594 -33.48 -23.63 16.87
N GLN A 595 -33.22 -22.75 15.89
CA GLN A 595 -32.85 -23.11 14.52
C GLN A 595 -31.50 -23.85 14.46
N ALA A 596 -31.32 -24.71 13.45
CA ALA A 596 -30.11 -25.53 13.23
C ALA A 596 -28.81 -24.72 13.29
N ASP A 597 -28.76 -23.54 12.66
CA ASP A 597 -27.52 -22.75 12.66
C ASP A 597 -27.08 -22.27 14.06
N VAL A 598 -28.01 -22.10 15.00
CA VAL A 598 -27.68 -21.75 16.39
C VAL A 598 -27.13 -22.97 17.12
N ARG A 599 -27.71 -24.16 16.87
CA ARG A 599 -27.25 -25.44 17.42
C ARG A 599 -25.85 -25.78 16.93
N LEU A 600 -25.60 -25.62 15.62
CA LEU A 600 -24.28 -25.82 15.01
C LEU A 600 -23.21 -24.98 15.72
N MET A 601 -23.46 -23.68 15.90
CA MET A 601 -22.53 -22.79 16.60
C MET A 601 -22.29 -23.22 18.05
N LEU A 602 -23.33 -23.72 18.71
CA LEU A 602 -23.22 -24.21 20.08
C LEU A 602 -22.35 -25.47 20.16
N TYR A 603 -22.54 -26.41 19.22
CA TYR A 603 -21.74 -27.64 19.13
C TYR A 603 -20.26 -27.36 18.87
N GLU A 604 -19.94 -26.46 17.94
CA GLU A 604 -18.55 -26.02 17.70
C GLU A 604 -17.96 -25.35 18.95
N GLY A 605 -18.79 -24.61 19.70
CA GLY A 605 -18.38 -23.88 20.90
C GLY A 605 -18.10 -24.75 22.12
N PHE A 606 -18.92 -25.79 22.35
CA PHE A 606 -18.86 -26.61 23.56
C PHE A 606 -17.52 -27.33 23.71
N TYR A 607 -16.97 -27.86 22.63
CA TYR A 607 -15.65 -28.51 22.66
C TYR A 607 -14.55 -27.55 23.13
N ASP A 608 -14.53 -26.33 22.62
CA ASP A 608 -13.55 -25.31 23.01
C ASP A 608 -13.71 -24.85 24.47
N VAL A 609 -14.95 -24.75 24.94
CA VAL A 609 -15.26 -24.41 26.34
C VAL A 609 -14.74 -25.51 27.27
N LEU A 610 -15.08 -26.76 26.97
CA LEU A 610 -14.72 -27.94 27.76
C LEU A 610 -13.19 -28.09 27.88
N ARG A 611 -12.43 -27.82 26.81
CA ARG A 611 -10.95 -27.85 26.83
C ARG A 611 -10.32 -26.78 27.72
N ARG A 612 -10.95 -25.62 27.85
CA ARG A 612 -10.41 -24.48 28.62
C ARG A 612 -10.91 -24.45 30.05
N ASN A 613 -12.12 -24.96 30.30
CA ASN A 613 -12.79 -24.96 31.58
C ASN A 613 -13.29 -26.40 31.89
N SER A 614 -12.40 -27.21 32.44
CA SER A 614 -12.63 -28.64 32.68
C SER A 614 -13.77 -28.93 33.65
N GLN A 615 -14.11 -27.99 34.53
CA GLN A 615 -15.19 -28.13 35.51
C GLN A 615 -16.58 -28.13 34.87
N LEU A 616 -16.71 -27.61 33.65
CA LEU A 616 -17.97 -27.65 32.89
C LEU A 616 -18.15 -28.95 32.08
N ALA A 617 -17.20 -29.89 32.17
CA ALA A 617 -17.24 -31.12 31.39
C ALA A 617 -18.53 -31.91 31.66
N ASN A 618 -18.90 -32.13 32.93
CA ASN A 618 -20.11 -32.89 33.29
C ASN A 618 -21.38 -32.21 32.73
N SER A 619 -21.53 -30.90 32.93
CA SER A 619 -22.69 -30.15 32.43
C SER A 619 -22.80 -30.14 30.90
N VAL A 620 -21.69 -30.01 30.19
CA VAL A 620 -21.66 -30.08 28.71
C VAL A 620 -22.02 -31.49 28.25
N MET A 621 -21.39 -32.52 28.81
CA MET A 621 -21.61 -33.92 28.42
C MET A 621 -23.04 -34.38 28.69
N GLN A 622 -23.61 -34.03 29.84
CA GLN A 622 -25.01 -34.33 30.16
C GLN A 622 -25.98 -33.64 29.20
N THR A 623 -25.67 -32.38 28.83
CA THR A 623 -26.47 -31.64 27.84
C THR A 623 -26.44 -32.33 26.47
N LEU A 624 -25.26 -32.74 26.00
CA LEU A 624 -25.10 -33.45 24.73
C LEU A 624 -25.77 -34.84 24.75
N LEU A 625 -25.64 -35.59 25.84
CA LEU A 625 -26.33 -36.88 26.02
C LEU A 625 -27.85 -36.73 25.97
N SER A 626 -28.40 -35.71 26.66
CA SER A 626 -29.84 -35.44 26.65
C SER A 626 -30.36 -35.07 25.25
N GLN A 627 -29.53 -34.42 24.44
CA GLN A 627 -29.86 -34.11 23.05
C GLN A 627 -29.79 -35.35 22.17
N LEU A 628 -28.74 -36.17 22.29
CA LEU A 628 -28.60 -37.40 21.49
C LEU A 628 -29.73 -38.41 21.76
N LYS A 629 -30.17 -38.54 23.02
CA LYS A 629 -31.29 -39.42 23.41
C LYS A 629 -32.61 -39.10 22.68
N GLN A 630 -32.81 -37.87 22.19
CA GLN A 630 -34.00 -37.51 21.42
C GLN A 630 -34.00 -38.11 20.00
N PHE A 631 -32.81 -38.32 19.43
CA PHE A 631 -32.61 -38.76 18.05
C PHE A 631 -32.11 -40.20 17.93
N TYR A 632 -31.69 -40.83 19.02
CA TYR A 632 -31.27 -42.23 19.06
C TYR A 632 -32.45 -43.18 19.26
N GLU A 633 -32.47 -44.29 18.52
CA GLU A 633 -33.42 -45.38 18.78
C GLU A 633 -32.83 -46.39 19.76
N PRO A 634 -33.40 -46.55 20.97
CA PRO A 634 -32.85 -47.45 21.99
C PRO A 634 -33.04 -48.93 21.66
N GLU A 635 -34.03 -49.28 20.83
CA GLU A 635 -34.27 -50.67 20.44
C GLU A 635 -33.15 -51.18 19.52
N PRO A 636 -32.48 -52.31 19.84
CA PRO A 636 -31.27 -52.76 19.14
C PRO A 636 -31.51 -53.27 17.72
N ASP A 637 -32.73 -53.73 17.42
CA ASP A 637 -33.08 -54.36 16.14
C ASP A 637 -33.69 -53.38 15.12
N VAL A 638 -33.93 -52.12 15.51
CA VAL A 638 -34.47 -51.09 14.62
C VAL A 638 -33.35 -50.56 13.72
N LEU A 639 -33.60 -50.47 12.41
CA LEU A 639 -32.71 -49.82 11.46
C LEU A 639 -33.51 -48.71 10.76
N PRO A 640 -32.94 -47.50 10.57
CA PRO A 640 -31.63 -47.02 11.00
C PRO A 640 -31.56 -46.69 12.52
N PRO A 641 -30.35 -46.62 13.13
CA PRO A 641 -30.19 -46.35 14.57
C PRO A 641 -30.51 -44.91 15.00
N LEU A 642 -30.69 -44.00 14.05
CA LEU A 642 -30.90 -42.57 14.27
C LEU A 642 -32.15 -42.10 13.52
N LYS A 643 -32.93 -41.23 14.17
CA LYS A 643 -34.17 -40.64 13.64
C LYS A 643 -33.87 -39.48 12.69
N PHE A 644 -33.47 -39.78 11.45
CA PHE A 644 -33.17 -38.75 10.44
C PHE A 644 -34.38 -37.89 10.08
N GLU A 645 -35.59 -38.44 10.12
CA GLU A 645 -36.82 -37.68 9.84
C GLU A 645 -37.06 -36.57 10.86
N ALA A 646 -36.73 -36.81 12.13
CA ALA A 646 -36.85 -35.82 13.20
C ALA A 646 -35.86 -34.66 13.05
N CYS A 647 -34.84 -34.80 12.19
CA CYS A 647 -33.87 -33.74 11.91
C CYS A 647 -34.37 -32.73 10.86
N VAL A 648 -35.45 -33.04 10.15
CA VAL A 648 -36.00 -32.22 9.07
C VAL A 648 -37.33 -31.61 9.48
N LEU A 649 -37.45 -30.29 9.35
CA LEU A 649 -38.67 -29.56 9.65
C LEU A 649 -39.39 -29.14 8.36
N THR A 650 -40.65 -29.57 8.23
CA THR A 650 -41.53 -29.23 7.12
C THR A 650 -42.53 -28.16 7.57
N GLN A 651 -42.37 -26.92 7.11
CA GLN A 651 -43.31 -25.82 7.34
C GLN A 651 -43.93 -25.40 6.01
N GLY A 652 -45.10 -25.96 5.69
CA GLY A 652 -45.72 -25.78 4.36
C GLY A 652 -44.85 -26.38 3.26
N ASP A 653 -44.57 -25.60 2.21
CA ASP A 653 -43.69 -26.01 1.10
C ASP A 653 -42.19 -25.84 1.40
N GLN A 654 -41.82 -25.24 2.53
CA GLN A 654 -40.42 -25.03 2.91
C GLN A 654 -39.92 -26.16 3.81
N ILE A 655 -38.89 -26.85 3.33
CA ILE A 655 -38.15 -27.87 4.09
C ILE A 655 -36.84 -27.27 4.54
N SER A 656 -36.55 -27.40 5.83
CA SER A 656 -35.32 -26.88 6.43
C SER A 656 -34.73 -27.90 7.41
N LEU A 657 -33.40 -27.90 7.53
CA LEU A 657 -32.71 -28.67 8.54
C LEU A 657 -33.00 -28.06 9.92
N GLN A 658 -33.42 -28.88 10.88
CA GLN A 658 -33.68 -28.47 12.26
C GLN A 658 -32.55 -28.89 13.19
N GLU A 659 -32.09 -30.14 13.11
CA GLU A 659 -31.02 -30.68 13.94
C GLU A 659 -29.84 -31.13 13.06
N PRO A 660 -28.66 -30.49 13.16
CA PRO A 660 -27.45 -30.96 12.50
C PRO A 660 -26.85 -32.13 13.31
N LEU A 661 -27.42 -33.32 13.12
CA LEU A 661 -27.11 -34.53 13.90
C LEU A 661 -25.65 -34.99 13.75
N ASP A 662 -25.09 -34.79 12.56
CA ASP A 662 -23.67 -34.98 12.25
C ASP A 662 -22.76 -34.08 13.12
N TYR A 663 -23.07 -32.79 13.27
CA TYR A 663 -22.35 -31.89 14.18
C TYR A 663 -22.53 -32.26 15.66
N LEU A 664 -23.71 -32.74 16.06
CA LEU A 664 -23.95 -33.21 17.43
C LEU A 664 -23.04 -34.40 17.75
N LEU A 665 -23.01 -35.42 16.89
CA LEU A 665 -22.13 -36.58 17.06
C LEU A 665 -20.66 -36.18 17.01
N CYS A 666 -20.29 -35.25 16.12
CA CYS A 666 -18.93 -34.71 16.04
C CYS A 666 -18.51 -34.07 17.38
N CYS A 667 -19.37 -33.23 17.96
CA CYS A 667 -19.11 -32.61 19.26
C CYS A 667 -18.98 -33.67 20.37
N ILE A 668 -19.86 -34.66 20.41
CA ILE A 668 -19.82 -35.76 21.39
C ILE A 668 -18.51 -36.55 21.26
N GLN A 669 -18.14 -36.97 20.04
CA GLN A 669 -16.93 -37.74 19.78
C GLN A 669 -15.68 -37.02 20.29
N HIS A 670 -15.54 -35.73 19.97
CA HIS A 670 -14.38 -34.94 20.38
C HIS A 670 -14.38 -34.68 21.90
N CYS A 671 -15.53 -34.39 22.50
CA CYS A 671 -15.64 -34.20 23.95
C CYS A 671 -15.32 -35.50 24.71
N LEU A 672 -15.81 -36.65 24.27
CA LEU A 672 -15.48 -37.97 24.83
C LEU A 672 -13.99 -38.28 24.69
N ALA A 673 -13.40 -38.07 23.51
CA ALA A 673 -11.98 -38.31 23.27
C ALA A 673 -11.10 -37.45 24.19
N TRP A 674 -11.49 -36.19 24.41
CA TRP A 674 -10.81 -35.32 25.37
C TRP A 674 -10.99 -35.78 26.81
N TYR A 675 -12.22 -36.13 27.21
CA TYR A 675 -12.54 -36.57 28.58
C TYR A 675 -11.73 -37.81 28.96
N LYS A 676 -11.68 -38.82 28.08
CA LYS A 676 -10.88 -40.04 28.24
C LYS A 676 -9.38 -39.77 28.31
N SER A 677 -8.87 -38.87 27.47
CA SER A 677 -7.42 -38.63 27.40
C SER A 677 -6.89 -37.73 28.52
N ARG A 678 -7.71 -36.84 29.08
CA ARG A 678 -7.26 -35.80 30.02
C ARG A 678 -7.85 -35.88 31.42
N VAL A 679 -9.13 -36.22 31.56
CA VAL A 679 -9.85 -36.17 32.85
C VAL A 679 -9.79 -37.51 33.56
N MET A 680 -10.03 -38.61 32.84
CA MET A 680 -9.94 -39.97 33.40
C MET A 680 -8.58 -40.30 34.08
N PRO A 681 -7.41 -39.88 33.56
CA PRO A 681 -6.14 -40.14 34.23
C PRO A 681 -5.94 -39.35 35.53
N LEU A 682 -6.64 -38.22 35.71
CA LEU A 682 -6.53 -37.34 36.88
C LEU A 682 -7.50 -37.74 38.01
N GLN A 683 -8.62 -38.41 37.68
CA GLN A 683 -9.64 -38.84 38.64
C GLN A 683 -9.35 -40.22 39.27
N GLN A 684 -8.30 -40.93 38.86
CA GLN A 684 -7.90 -42.21 39.49
C GLN A 684 -7.39 -42.06 40.94
N GLU A 685 -7.17 -40.83 41.42
CA GLU A 685 -6.70 -40.56 42.80
C GLU A 685 -7.83 -40.17 43.78
N GLU A 686 -9.05 -39.86 43.33
CA GLU A 686 -10.19 -39.50 44.18
C GLU A 686 -11.38 -40.45 43.89
N GLU A 687 -11.66 -41.35 44.84
CA GLU A 687 -12.85 -42.22 44.84
C GLU A 687 -14.13 -41.38 45.03
N GLU A 688 -14.56 -40.63 44.01
CA GLU A 688 -15.90 -40.03 43.97
C GLU A 688 -16.78 -40.77 42.94
N GLU A 689 -17.95 -41.20 43.43
CA GLU A 689 -19.04 -41.80 42.66
C GLU A 689 -19.65 -40.74 41.71
N GLU A 690 -19.05 -40.44 40.56
CA GLU A 690 -19.68 -39.61 39.53
C GLU A 690 -19.82 -40.30 38.16
N GLU A 691 -21.07 -40.72 37.92
CA GLU A 691 -21.86 -40.64 36.69
C GLU A 691 -21.44 -41.42 35.42
N GLY A 692 -22.17 -42.52 35.13
CA GLY A 692 -22.04 -43.36 33.93
C GLY A 692 -22.40 -42.71 32.59
N PHE A 693 -22.50 -41.37 32.48
CA PHE A 693 -22.91 -40.70 31.24
C PHE A 693 -21.91 -40.91 30.09
N TYR A 694 -20.60 -41.01 30.37
CA TYR A 694 -19.60 -41.18 29.31
C TYR A 694 -19.63 -42.62 28.77
N GLN A 695 -19.87 -43.60 29.65
CA GLN A 695 -20.06 -44.99 29.29
C GLN A 695 -21.34 -45.16 28.45
N ASP A 696 -22.45 -44.52 28.87
CA ASP A 696 -23.69 -44.46 28.09
C ASP A 696 -23.44 -43.92 26.67
N LEU A 697 -22.69 -42.81 26.56
CA LEU A 697 -22.38 -42.20 25.26
C LEU A 697 -21.48 -43.09 24.38
N ASP A 698 -20.47 -43.75 24.96
CA ASP A 698 -19.64 -44.70 24.23
C ASP A 698 -20.42 -45.91 23.74
N ASP A 699 -21.26 -46.49 24.59
CA ASP A 699 -22.10 -47.64 24.28
C ASP A 699 -23.11 -47.26 23.17
N MET A 700 -23.67 -46.05 23.23
CA MET A 700 -24.51 -45.49 22.17
C MET A 700 -23.72 -45.35 20.85
N LEU A 701 -22.49 -44.81 20.86
CA LEU A 701 -21.69 -44.66 19.63
C LEU A 701 -21.24 -46.00 19.03
N GLU A 702 -20.93 -47.00 19.86
CA GLU A 702 -20.62 -48.38 19.43
C GLU A 702 -21.88 -49.07 18.83
N SER A 703 -23.05 -48.86 19.44
CA SER A 703 -24.35 -49.31 18.93
C SER A 703 -24.69 -48.66 17.58
N ILE A 704 -24.57 -47.33 17.48
CA ILE A 704 -24.78 -46.58 16.24
C ILE A 704 -23.82 -47.08 15.17
N THR A 705 -22.52 -47.26 15.49
CA THR A 705 -21.53 -47.81 14.55
C THR A 705 -21.98 -49.15 13.99
N SER A 706 -22.35 -50.08 14.87
CA SER A 706 -22.67 -51.45 14.47
C SER A 706 -23.97 -51.53 13.66
N ARG A 707 -24.96 -50.69 13.98
CA ARG A 707 -26.25 -50.63 13.26
C ARG A 707 -26.15 -49.85 11.94
N MET A 708 -25.41 -48.75 11.89
CA MET A 708 -25.16 -48.00 10.64
C MET A 708 -24.45 -48.86 9.58
N ILE A 709 -23.56 -49.77 9.99
CA ILE A 709 -22.90 -50.72 9.08
C ILE A 709 -23.87 -51.76 8.52
N LYS A 710 -24.87 -52.17 9.33
CA LYS A 710 -25.91 -53.14 8.93
C LYS A 710 -26.99 -52.52 8.05
N SER A 711 -27.27 -51.22 8.21
CA SER A 711 -28.29 -50.52 7.44
C SER A 711 -27.95 -50.45 5.96
N GLU A 712 -28.93 -50.77 5.11
CA GLU A 712 -28.86 -50.60 3.67
C GLU A 712 -29.46 -49.26 3.24
N LEU A 713 -29.22 -48.84 1.99
CA LEU A 713 -29.74 -47.56 1.47
C LEU A 713 -31.27 -47.49 1.44
N GLU A 714 -31.92 -48.64 1.41
CA GLU A 714 -33.38 -48.79 1.47
C GLU A 714 -33.93 -48.40 2.85
N ASP A 715 -33.21 -48.73 3.94
CA ASP A 715 -33.59 -48.36 5.31
C ASP A 715 -33.60 -46.84 5.52
N PHE A 716 -32.81 -46.11 4.74
CA PHE A 716 -32.78 -44.64 4.76
C PHE A 716 -33.77 -44.00 3.77
N GLU A 717 -34.44 -44.78 2.92
CA GLU A 717 -35.21 -44.30 1.76
C GLU A 717 -34.37 -43.46 0.76
N LEU A 718 -33.07 -43.76 0.64
CA LEU A 718 -32.10 -43.00 -0.19
C LEU A 718 -31.50 -43.85 -1.32
N ASP A 719 -32.22 -44.86 -1.76
CA ASP A 719 -31.80 -45.74 -2.85
C ASP A 719 -31.79 -45.00 -4.21
N LYS A 720 -31.45 -45.70 -5.28
CA LYS A 720 -31.37 -45.09 -6.63
C LYS A 720 -32.74 -44.60 -7.13
N SER A 721 -33.84 -45.12 -6.58
CA SER A 721 -35.20 -44.72 -6.91
C SER A 721 -35.62 -43.38 -6.29
N ALA A 722 -34.95 -42.95 -5.22
CA ALA A 722 -35.20 -41.68 -4.56
C ALA A 722 -34.97 -40.46 -5.48
N ASP A 723 -35.85 -39.46 -5.36
CA ASP A 723 -35.65 -38.15 -5.98
C ASP A 723 -34.67 -37.33 -5.13
N PHE A 724 -33.71 -36.68 -5.79
CA PHE A 724 -32.71 -35.77 -5.19
C PHE A 724 -32.76 -34.38 -5.85
N SER A 725 -33.81 -34.10 -6.64
CA SER A 725 -33.95 -32.83 -7.33
C SER A 725 -34.14 -31.68 -6.33
N GLN A 726 -33.40 -30.60 -6.51
CA GLN A 726 -33.54 -29.39 -5.69
C GLN A 726 -34.85 -28.62 -5.96
N SER A 727 -35.68 -29.11 -6.89
CA SER A 727 -36.97 -28.54 -7.27
C SER A 727 -38.16 -29.12 -6.52
N THR A 728 -38.05 -30.33 -5.96
CA THR A 728 -39.12 -30.98 -5.21
C THR A 728 -38.85 -30.93 -3.71
N SER A 729 -39.90 -30.83 -2.91
CA SER A 729 -39.80 -30.86 -1.46
C SER A 729 -39.18 -32.20 -0.98
N THR A 730 -39.64 -33.32 -1.54
CA THR A 730 -39.06 -34.65 -1.29
C THR A 730 -37.59 -34.73 -1.69
N GLY A 731 -37.20 -34.16 -2.83
CA GLY A 731 -35.81 -34.14 -3.27
C GLY A 731 -34.89 -33.32 -2.36
N ILE A 732 -35.36 -32.21 -1.82
CA ILE A 732 -34.64 -31.41 -0.82
C ILE A 732 -34.50 -32.19 0.50
N LYS A 733 -35.56 -32.84 1.00
CA LYS A 733 -35.51 -33.70 2.21
C LYS A 733 -34.45 -34.79 2.04
N ASN A 734 -34.49 -35.52 0.93
CA ASN A 734 -33.56 -36.62 0.66
C ASN A 734 -32.11 -36.13 0.52
N ASN A 735 -31.89 -34.95 -0.06
CA ASN A 735 -30.55 -34.37 -0.16
C ASN A 735 -29.97 -34.01 1.22
N ILE A 736 -30.80 -33.46 2.11
CA ILE A 736 -30.43 -33.17 3.50
C ILE A 736 -30.13 -34.47 4.25
N CYS A 737 -31.01 -35.48 4.18
CA CYS A 737 -30.81 -36.77 4.83
C CYS A 737 -29.54 -37.47 4.32
N ALA A 738 -29.29 -37.45 3.00
CA ALA A 738 -28.06 -38.02 2.44
C ALA A 738 -26.81 -37.31 2.96
N SER A 739 -26.84 -35.98 3.08
CA SER A 739 -25.73 -35.21 3.64
C SER A 739 -25.50 -35.53 5.12
N LEU A 740 -26.57 -35.68 5.92
CA LEU A 740 -26.48 -36.09 7.33
C LEU A 740 -25.91 -37.50 7.48
N VAL A 741 -26.39 -38.48 6.70
CA VAL A 741 -25.87 -39.86 6.74
C VAL A 741 -24.39 -39.89 6.38
N MET A 742 -23.97 -39.14 5.35
CA MET A 742 -22.57 -39.00 4.99
C MET A 742 -21.75 -38.38 6.13
N GLY A 743 -22.22 -37.30 6.76
CA GLY A 743 -21.55 -36.67 7.89
C GLY A 743 -21.44 -37.59 9.11
N VAL A 744 -22.49 -38.33 9.45
CA VAL A 744 -22.50 -39.33 10.52
C VAL A 744 -21.46 -40.43 10.24
N CYS A 745 -21.38 -40.94 9.01
CA CYS A 745 -20.36 -41.92 8.63
C CYS A 745 -18.94 -41.37 8.82
N GLU A 746 -18.67 -40.13 8.43
CA GLU A 746 -17.35 -39.49 8.63
C GLU A 746 -17.01 -39.36 10.13
N VAL A 747 -17.95 -38.92 10.97
CA VAL A 747 -17.74 -38.80 12.42
C VAL A 747 -17.46 -40.16 13.06
N LEU A 748 -18.20 -41.20 12.67
CA LEU A 748 -18.00 -42.55 13.20
C LEU A 748 -16.67 -43.16 12.72
N ILE A 749 -16.18 -42.79 11.53
CA ILE A 749 -14.83 -43.16 11.07
C ILE A 749 -13.77 -42.59 12.02
N GLU A 750 -13.86 -41.29 12.34
CA GLU A 750 -12.93 -40.64 13.28
C GLU A 750 -13.03 -41.21 14.70
N TYR A 751 -14.26 -41.45 15.20
CA TYR A 751 -14.51 -42.10 16.48
C TYR A 751 -13.83 -43.48 16.56
N ASN A 752 -14.15 -44.37 15.62
CA ASN A 752 -13.65 -45.75 15.65
C ASN A 752 -12.12 -45.78 15.51
N PHE A 753 -11.52 -44.87 14.75
CA PHE A 753 -10.06 -44.75 14.67
C PHE A 753 -9.46 -44.36 16.02
N SER A 754 -10.02 -43.34 16.69
CA SER A 754 -9.51 -42.84 17.98
C SER A 754 -9.56 -43.85 19.12
N ILE A 755 -10.51 -44.80 19.10
CA ILE A 755 -10.66 -45.86 20.12
C ILE A 755 -10.05 -47.19 19.66
N SER A 756 -9.56 -47.29 18.42
CA SER A 756 -9.16 -48.58 17.85
C SER A 756 -7.98 -49.24 18.55
N ASN A 757 -7.07 -48.47 19.17
CA ASN A 757 -5.77 -48.97 19.64
C ASN A 757 -5.13 -49.93 18.61
N PHE A 758 -5.27 -49.64 17.31
CA PHE A 758 -4.80 -50.48 16.21
C PHE A 758 -5.44 -51.89 16.10
N SER A 759 -6.69 -52.07 16.55
CA SER A 759 -7.45 -53.33 16.41
C SER A 759 -8.02 -53.57 15.01
N LYS A 760 -7.68 -54.69 14.38
CA LYS A 760 -8.14 -55.09 13.03
C LYS A 760 -9.66 -55.01 12.84
N ASN A 761 -10.46 -55.48 13.80
CA ASN A 761 -11.93 -55.46 13.74
C ASN A 761 -12.48 -54.02 13.59
N LYS A 762 -11.93 -53.05 14.32
CA LYS A 762 -12.39 -51.65 14.20
C LYS A 762 -11.99 -51.03 12.86
N PHE A 763 -10.85 -51.41 12.28
CA PHE A 763 -10.45 -50.98 10.95
C PHE A 763 -11.34 -51.56 9.84
N GLU A 764 -11.85 -52.79 10.00
CA GLU A 764 -12.89 -53.35 9.14
C GLU A 764 -14.20 -52.54 9.26
N LYS A 765 -14.62 -52.18 10.48
CA LYS A 765 -15.76 -51.28 10.71
C LYS A 765 -15.58 -49.92 10.02
N ILE A 766 -14.38 -49.31 10.13
CA ILE A 766 -14.05 -48.03 9.44
C ILE A 766 -14.22 -48.18 7.93
N LEU A 767 -13.71 -49.27 7.35
CA LEU A 767 -13.83 -49.52 5.92
C LEU A 767 -15.30 -49.69 5.51
N SER A 768 -16.10 -50.41 6.29
CA SER A 768 -17.55 -50.56 6.05
C SER A 768 -18.30 -49.22 6.11
N LEU A 769 -18.00 -48.37 7.09
CA LEU A 769 -18.58 -47.02 7.18
C LEU A 769 -18.20 -46.15 5.97
N PHE A 770 -16.93 -46.23 5.53
CA PHE A 770 -16.50 -45.56 4.30
C PHE A 770 -17.25 -46.06 3.07
N MET A 771 -17.50 -47.37 2.95
CA MET A 771 -18.27 -47.93 1.83
C MET A 771 -19.71 -47.39 1.82
N CYS A 772 -20.34 -47.22 2.99
CA CYS A 772 -21.65 -46.60 3.11
C CYS A 772 -21.62 -45.13 2.63
N TYR A 773 -20.67 -44.34 3.14
CA TYR A 773 -20.43 -42.96 2.69
C TYR A 773 -20.24 -42.87 1.17
N LYS A 774 -19.38 -43.74 0.63
CA LYS A 774 -18.99 -43.74 -0.78
C LYS A 774 -20.16 -44.05 -1.70
N LYS A 775 -20.98 -45.07 -1.36
CA LYS A 775 -22.19 -45.42 -2.12
C LYS A 775 -23.14 -44.22 -2.25
N LEU A 776 -23.38 -43.49 -1.15
CA LEU A 776 -24.23 -42.29 -1.16
C LEU A 776 -23.61 -41.14 -1.96
N ALA A 777 -22.30 -40.89 -1.77
CA ALA A 777 -21.57 -39.87 -2.51
C ALA A 777 -21.65 -40.10 -4.03
N ASP A 778 -21.53 -41.35 -4.47
CA ASP A 778 -21.61 -41.71 -5.88
C ASP A 778 -23.01 -41.51 -6.46
N ILE A 779 -24.07 -41.84 -5.70
CA ILE A 779 -25.46 -41.57 -6.11
C ILE A 779 -25.69 -40.06 -6.30
N LEU A 780 -25.24 -39.23 -5.35
CA LEU A 780 -25.38 -37.78 -5.45
C LEU A 780 -24.62 -37.21 -6.66
N ASN A 781 -23.40 -37.70 -6.91
CA ASN A 781 -22.60 -37.29 -8.06
C ASN A 781 -23.24 -37.69 -9.40
N GLU A 782 -23.78 -38.91 -9.51
CA GLU A 782 -24.49 -39.38 -10.71
C GLU A 782 -25.75 -38.56 -11.00
N LYS A 783 -26.51 -38.20 -9.97
CA LYS A 783 -27.76 -37.44 -10.10
C LYS A 783 -27.50 -35.95 -10.37
N ALA A 784 -26.43 -35.37 -9.83
CA ALA A 784 -26.03 -33.98 -10.09
C ALA A 784 -25.57 -33.73 -11.54
N GLY A 785 -25.02 -34.75 -12.22
CA GLY A 785 -24.49 -34.64 -13.58
C GLY A 785 -25.49 -34.36 -14.70
N LYS A 786 -26.81 -34.31 -14.43
CA LYS A 786 -27.87 -34.11 -15.44
C LYS A 786 -28.45 -32.69 -15.53
N GLY A 787 -28.03 -31.75 -14.66
CA GLY A 787 -28.50 -30.35 -14.67
C GLY A 787 -27.53 -29.39 -15.37
N LYS A 788 -27.98 -28.65 -16.39
CA LYS A 788 -27.18 -27.71 -17.22
C LYS A 788 -26.74 -26.41 -16.52
N THR A 789 -26.92 -26.26 -15.21
CA THR A 789 -26.53 -25.06 -14.46
C THR A 789 -25.39 -25.38 -13.50
N LYS A 790 -24.14 -25.16 -13.95
CA LYS A 790 -22.97 -25.00 -13.07
C LYS A 790 -23.08 -23.68 -12.28
N VAL A 791 -24.04 -23.60 -11.35
CA VAL A 791 -23.84 -22.76 -10.17
C VAL A 791 -22.93 -23.59 -9.27
N ALA A 792 -21.85 -22.99 -8.76
CA ALA A 792 -20.85 -23.67 -7.97
C ALA A 792 -21.49 -24.47 -6.82
N ASN A 793 -21.68 -25.78 -7.00
CA ASN A 793 -22.00 -26.69 -5.91
C ASN A 793 -20.83 -26.60 -4.94
N LYS A 794 -21.06 -25.99 -3.77
CA LYS A 794 -20.19 -26.16 -2.61
C LYS A 794 -20.00 -27.66 -2.47
N THR A 795 -18.80 -28.15 -2.72
CA THR A 795 -18.40 -29.49 -2.27
C THR A 795 -18.79 -29.59 -0.81
N ASN A 796 -19.60 -30.58 -0.42
CA ASN A 796 -19.95 -30.77 1.00
C ASN A 796 -18.64 -30.80 1.80
N ASP A 797 -18.50 -29.88 2.75
CA ASP A 797 -17.29 -29.75 3.55
C ASP A 797 -17.13 -31.01 4.42
N SER A 798 -15.93 -31.59 4.45
CA SER A 798 -15.68 -32.78 5.26
C SER A 798 -15.69 -32.44 6.76
N PHE A 799 -16.28 -33.34 7.54
CA PHE A 799 -16.45 -33.27 9.00
C PHE A 799 -15.23 -33.74 9.78
N LEU A 800 -14.37 -34.54 9.14
CA LEU A 800 -13.15 -35.05 9.76
C LEU A 800 -12.33 -33.90 10.35
N SER A 801 -11.78 -34.01 11.56
CA SER A 801 -10.95 -32.93 12.10
C SER A 801 -9.61 -32.84 11.35
N MET A 802 -9.03 -31.63 11.24
CA MET A 802 -7.73 -31.49 10.57
C MET A 802 -6.62 -32.26 11.31
N LYS A 803 -6.77 -32.40 12.64
CA LYS A 803 -5.87 -33.20 13.46
C LYS A 803 -5.98 -34.69 13.14
N PHE A 804 -7.20 -35.22 13.06
CA PHE A 804 -7.42 -36.61 12.66
C PHE A 804 -6.92 -36.88 11.24
N VAL A 805 -7.16 -35.98 10.28
CA VAL A 805 -6.63 -36.14 8.92
C VAL A 805 -5.10 -36.22 8.93
N SER A 806 -4.43 -35.41 9.74
CA SER A 806 -2.97 -35.47 9.93
C SER A 806 -2.52 -36.81 10.51
N ASP A 807 -3.18 -37.28 11.57
CA ASP A 807 -2.83 -38.52 12.27
C ASP A 807 -3.14 -39.76 11.40
N LEU A 808 -4.26 -39.75 10.68
CA LEU A 808 -4.66 -40.77 9.72
C LEU A 808 -3.65 -40.89 8.58
N LEU A 809 -3.25 -39.79 7.96
CA LEU A 809 -2.24 -39.82 6.89
C LEU A 809 -0.89 -40.30 7.43
N THR A 810 -0.51 -39.88 8.65
CA THR A 810 0.71 -40.34 9.30
C THR A 810 0.69 -41.84 9.53
N ALA A 811 -0.42 -42.40 10.03
CA ALA A 811 -0.60 -43.83 10.23
C ALA A 811 -0.60 -44.61 8.90
N LEU A 812 -1.30 -44.11 7.88
CA LEU A 812 -1.40 -44.79 6.59
C LEU A 812 -0.05 -44.87 5.87
N PHE A 813 0.78 -43.83 5.92
CA PHE A 813 2.00 -43.75 5.12
C PHE A 813 3.29 -43.92 5.90
N ARG A 814 3.44 -43.34 7.11
CA ARG A 814 4.71 -43.36 7.84
C ARG A 814 4.82 -44.45 8.91
N ASP A 815 3.70 -44.88 9.49
CA ASP A 815 3.73 -45.91 10.53
C ASP A 815 4.11 -47.27 9.93
N SER A 816 5.23 -47.83 10.41
CA SER A 816 5.75 -49.14 10.01
C SER A 816 5.97 -50.06 11.21
N ALA A 817 5.34 -49.75 12.36
CA ALA A 817 5.41 -50.60 13.54
C ALA A 817 4.75 -51.96 13.27
N GLN A 818 5.46 -53.04 13.59
CA GLN A 818 5.00 -54.42 13.34
C GLN A 818 3.64 -54.72 14.01
N SER A 819 3.35 -54.10 15.16
CA SER A 819 2.08 -54.23 15.87
C SER A 819 0.88 -53.62 15.15
N HIS A 820 1.10 -52.63 14.28
CA HIS A 820 0.03 -51.88 13.61
C HIS A 820 -0.18 -52.33 12.16
N GLU A 821 0.77 -53.06 11.57
CA GLU A 821 0.76 -53.43 10.15
C GLU A 821 -0.47 -54.27 9.77
N GLU A 822 -0.85 -55.25 10.61
CA GLU A 822 -1.99 -56.13 10.33
C GLU A 822 -3.32 -55.37 10.26
N SER A 823 -3.53 -54.38 11.12
CA SER A 823 -4.76 -53.58 11.13
C SER A 823 -4.75 -52.48 10.07
N LEU A 824 -3.61 -51.82 9.85
CA LEU A 824 -3.44 -50.81 8.81
C LEU A 824 -3.54 -51.40 7.39
N SER A 825 -3.15 -52.67 7.20
CA SER A 825 -3.28 -53.39 5.93
C SER A 825 -4.72 -53.39 5.40
N VAL A 826 -5.72 -53.42 6.29
CA VAL A 826 -7.14 -53.37 5.94
C VAL A 826 -7.45 -52.08 5.17
N LEU A 827 -6.95 -50.93 5.64
CA LEU A 827 -7.14 -49.65 4.96
C LEU A 827 -6.22 -49.49 3.74
N ARG A 828 -4.95 -49.90 3.85
CA ARG A 828 -3.95 -49.80 2.76
C ARG A 828 -4.32 -50.64 1.54
N SER A 829 -5.06 -51.73 1.72
CA SER A 829 -5.57 -52.54 0.62
C SER A 829 -6.66 -51.84 -0.20
N SER A 830 -7.37 -50.87 0.40
CA SER A 830 -8.40 -50.07 -0.28
C SER A 830 -7.79 -48.80 -0.89
N THR A 831 -7.53 -48.84 -2.20
CA THR A 831 -7.03 -47.68 -2.96
C THR A 831 -7.99 -46.50 -2.91
N GLU A 832 -9.31 -46.76 -2.89
CA GLU A 832 -10.34 -45.73 -2.80
C GLU A 832 -10.33 -45.00 -1.46
N PHE A 833 -10.16 -45.72 -0.35
CA PHE A 833 -10.06 -45.11 0.98
C PHE A 833 -8.80 -44.24 1.10
N MET A 834 -7.66 -44.72 0.60
CA MET A 834 -6.42 -43.94 0.59
C MET A 834 -6.58 -42.65 -0.24
N ARG A 835 -7.21 -42.71 -1.42
CA ARG A 835 -7.50 -41.52 -2.23
C ARG A 835 -8.45 -40.56 -1.52
N TYR A 836 -9.46 -41.09 -0.83
CA TYR A 836 -10.40 -40.29 -0.04
C TYR A 836 -9.66 -39.54 1.08
N ALA A 837 -8.83 -40.21 1.88
CA ALA A 837 -8.08 -39.60 2.98
C ALA A 837 -7.17 -38.44 2.50
N VAL A 838 -6.44 -38.64 1.40
CA VAL A 838 -5.61 -37.58 0.80
C VAL A 838 -6.48 -36.47 0.19
N GLY A 839 -7.61 -36.83 -0.41
CA GLY A 839 -8.60 -35.90 -0.96
C GLY A 839 -9.18 -34.96 0.08
N VAL A 840 -9.50 -35.46 1.29
CA VAL A 840 -9.97 -34.64 2.41
C VAL A 840 -8.91 -33.66 2.87
N ALA A 841 -7.64 -34.09 3.00
CA ALA A 841 -6.55 -33.19 3.35
C ALA A 841 -6.40 -32.05 2.33
N LEU A 842 -6.47 -32.39 1.04
CA LEU A 842 -6.41 -31.42 -0.05
C LEU A 842 -7.57 -30.42 -0.01
N HIS A 843 -8.78 -30.91 0.27
CA HIS A 843 -9.98 -30.08 0.41
C HIS A 843 -9.87 -29.12 1.60
N LYS A 844 -9.40 -29.58 2.76
CA LYS A 844 -9.19 -28.71 3.94
C LYS A 844 -8.12 -27.64 3.71
N VAL A 845 -7.03 -27.96 3.02
CA VAL A 845 -6.01 -26.96 2.67
C VAL A 845 -6.59 -25.95 1.67
N GLN A 846 -7.43 -26.39 0.73
CA GLN A 846 -8.13 -25.50 -0.19
C GLN A 846 -9.13 -24.60 0.55
N GLN A 847 -9.90 -25.15 1.49
CA GLN A 847 -10.80 -24.39 2.36
C GLN A 847 -10.04 -23.33 3.15
N LEU A 848 -8.89 -23.69 3.75
CA LEU A 848 -8.02 -22.75 4.46
C LEU A 848 -7.54 -21.60 3.57
N LYS A 849 -7.25 -21.88 2.30
CA LYS A 849 -6.86 -20.84 1.32
C LYS A 849 -8.00 -19.89 0.98
N GLU A 850 -9.24 -20.37 0.96
CA GLU A 850 -10.42 -19.60 0.58
C GLU A 850 -11.01 -18.79 1.73
N THR A 851 -11.09 -19.37 2.94
CA THR A 851 -11.78 -18.77 4.09
C THR A 851 -10.82 -18.28 5.18
N GLY A 852 -9.57 -18.77 5.21
CA GLY A 852 -8.61 -18.53 6.30
C GLY A 852 -8.81 -19.45 7.52
N HIS A 853 -9.83 -20.32 7.51
CA HIS A 853 -10.15 -21.26 8.60
C HIS A 853 -10.49 -22.63 8.04
N VAL A 854 -10.51 -23.65 8.90
CA VAL A 854 -10.83 -25.04 8.52
C VAL A 854 -12.05 -25.52 9.31
N SER A 855 -12.86 -26.41 8.72
CA SER A 855 -13.96 -27.07 9.42
C SER A 855 -13.47 -28.01 10.52
N GLY A 856 -14.25 -28.10 11.59
CA GLY A 856 -13.97 -28.96 12.74
C GLY A 856 -13.19 -28.27 13.88
N PRO A 857 -12.90 -29.02 14.95
CA PRO A 857 -12.24 -28.48 16.13
C PRO A 857 -10.82 -27.96 15.82
N ASP A 858 -10.40 -26.92 16.56
CA ASP A 858 -9.14 -26.20 16.35
C ASP A 858 -8.96 -25.52 14.97
N GLY A 859 -9.94 -25.58 14.07
CA GLY A 859 -9.83 -25.02 12.71
C GLY A 859 -9.74 -23.49 12.65
N HIS A 860 -10.10 -22.80 13.72
CA HIS A 860 -9.95 -21.34 13.88
C HIS A 860 -8.65 -20.94 14.62
N ASN A 861 -7.87 -21.91 15.12
CA ASN A 861 -6.64 -21.67 15.87
C ASN A 861 -5.42 -21.71 14.92
N PRO A 862 -4.77 -20.57 14.62
CA PRO A 862 -3.71 -20.50 13.63
C PRO A 862 -2.50 -21.37 14.00
N GLU A 863 -2.15 -21.48 15.29
CA GLU A 863 -1.01 -22.29 15.74
C GLU A 863 -1.25 -23.78 15.54
N LYS A 864 -2.47 -24.25 15.87
CA LYS A 864 -2.84 -25.67 15.71
C LYS A 864 -2.99 -26.04 14.24
N VAL A 865 -3.59 -25.18 13.44
CA VAL A 865 -3.65 -25.36 11.98
C VAL A 865 -2.24 -25.41 11.39
N PHE A 866 -1.34 -24.51 11.80
CA PHE A 866 0.05 -24.51 11.36
C PHE A 866 0.79 -25.81 11.71
N GLN A 867 0.61 -26.31 12.94
CA GLN A 867 1.21 -27.59 13.35
C GLN A 867 0.71 -28.75 12.47
N ASN A 868 -0.61 -28.85 12.27
CA ASN A 868 -1.19 -29.89 11.41
C ASN A 868 -0.71 -29.75 9.95
N LEU A 869 -0.52 -28.53 9.45
CA LEU A 869 0.06 -28.31 8.11
C LEU A 869 1.50 -28.83 8.03
N CYS A 870 2.32 -28.64 9.07
CA CYS A 870 3.67 -29.18 9.12
C CYS A 870 3.65 -30.72 9.05
N ASP A 871 2.82 -31.34 9.89
CA ASP A 871 2.69 -32.80 9.98
C ASP A 871 2.20 -33.40 8.65
N ILE A 872 1.11 -32.85 8.07
CA ILE A 872 0.57 -33.27 6.78
C ILE A 872 1.63 -33.10 5.67
N THR A 873 2.33 -31.96 5.61
CA THR A 873 3.36 -31.72 4.59
C THR A 873 4.48 -32.75 4.69
N ARG A 874 4.95 -33.03 5.90
CA ARG A 874 6.02 -33.99 6.16
C ARG A 874 5.65 -35.40 5.71
N VAL A 875 4.39 -35.79 5.87
CA VAL A 875 3.85 -37.09 5.42
C VAL A 875 3.70 -37.14 3.90
N LEU A 876 3.07 -36.12 3.30
CA LEU A 876 2.86 -36.07 1.85
C LEU A 876 4.19 -36.01 1.09
N LEU A 877 5.18 -35.28 1.62
CA LEU A 877 6.54 -35.21 1.06
C LEU A 877 7.23 -36.57 1.11
N TRP A 878 7.12 -37.27 2.23
CA TRP A 878 7.68 -38.62 2.37
C TRP A 878 7.02 -39.61 1.40
N ARG A 879 5.68 -39.59 1.29
CA ARG A 879 4.95 -40.48 0.36
C ARG A 879 5.37 -40.23 -1.08
N TYR A 880 5.41 -38.97 -1.50
CA TYR A 880 5.78 -38.57 -2.86
C TYR A 880 7.21 -38.98 -3.24
N THR A 881 8.14 -38.99 -2.28
CA THR A 881 9.55 -39.25 -2.56
C THR A 881 10.00 -40.68 -2.31
N SER A 882 9.29 -41.43 -1.47
CA SER A 882 9.67 -42.80 -1.08
C SER A 882 9.04 -43.88 -1.96
N ILE A 883 7.86 -43.62 -2.55
CA ILE A 883 7.21 -44.56 -3.48
C ILE A 883 7.25 -43.98 -4.90
N PRO A 884 7.96 -44.62 -5.85
CA PRO A 884 7.92 -44.22 -7.26
C PRO A 884 6.52 -44.39 -7.87
N THR A 885 6.10 -43.43 -8.69
CA THR A 885 4.82 -43.44 -9.43
C THR A 885 4.64 -44.69 -10.31
N SER A 886 5.74 -45.23 -10.85
CA SER A 886 5.74 -46.46 -11.65
C SER A 886 5.28 -47.71 -10.88
N VAL A 887 5.42 -47.73 -9.55
CA VAL A 887 4.93 -48.83 -8.70
C VAL A 887 3.41 -48.75 -8.50
N GLU A 888 2.81 -47.55 -8.57
CA GLU A 888 1.36 -47.36 -8.47
C GLU A 888 0.63 -47.71 -9.78
N GLU A 889 1.24 -47.46 -10.94
CA GLU A 889 0.60 -47.65 -12.26
C GLU A 889 0.55 -49.12 -12.74
N LEU A 890 1.37 -50.00 -12.16
CA LEU A 890 1.31 -51.46 -12.41
C LEU A 890 0.01 -52.10 -11.89
N GLY A 891 -0.70 -51.43 -10.97
CA GLY A 891 -1.95 -51.91 -10.36
C GLY A 891 -3.21 -51.32 -11.00
N LYS A 892 -3.64 -51.87 -12.14
CA LYS A 892 -4.93 -51.65 -12.86
C LYS A 892 -5.33 -50.17 -13.10
N LYS A 893 -5.66 -49.85 -14.36
CA LYS A 893 -6.26 -48.56 -14.79
C LYS A 893 -7.63 -48.31 -14.14
N GLU A 894 -7.68 -48.01 -12.85
CA GLU A 894 -8.87 -47.48 -12.18
C GLU A 894 -9.05 -46.00 -12.58
N LYS A 895 -10.29 -45.59 -12.82
CA LYS A 895 -10.63 -44.21 -13.19
C LYS A 895 -10.37 -43.28 -11.98
N GLY A 896 -9.19 -42.65 -11.91
CA GLY A 896 -8.87 -41.68 -10.85
C GLY A 896 -7.46 -41.08 -10.98
N LYS A 897 -7.20 -40.00 -10.23
CA LYS A 897 -5.83 -39.47 -10.05
C LYS A 897 -5.02 -40.45 -9.18
N SER A 898 -3.73 -40.62 -9.47
CA SER A 898 -2.82 -41.39 -8.60
C SER A 898 -2.66 -40.70 -7.24
N ILE A 899 -2.34 -41.48 -6.21
CA ILE A 899 -2.16 -40.95 -4.85
C ILE A 899 -0.96 -40.01 -4.82
N SER A 900 0.14 -40.37 -5.51
CA SER A 900 1.33 -39.53 -5.62
C SER A 900 1.04 -38.15 -6.24
N LEU A 901 0.20 -38.08 -7.28
CA LEU A 901 -0.23 -36.82 -7.88
C LEU A 901 -1.07 -35.97 -6.90
N LEU A 902 -1.96 -36.60 -6.12
CA LEU A 902 -2.75 -35.92 -5.09
C LEU A 902 -1.86 -35.39 -3.97
N CYS A 903 -0.85 -36.15 -3.53
CA CYS A 903 0.13 -35.70 -2.55
C CYS A 903 0.89 -34.47 -3.04
N LEU A 904 1.33 -34.46 -4.31
CA LEU A 904 2.00 -33.30 -4.91
C LEU A 904 1.07 -32.08 -5.03
N GLU A 905 -0.20 -32.28 -5.42
CA GLU A 905 -1.20 -31.22 -5.43
C GLU A 905 -1.42 -30.63 -4.02
N GLY A 906 -1.43 -31.51 -3.00
CA GLY A 906 -1.50 -31.12 -1.59
C GLY A 906 -0.30 -30.28 -1.16
N LEU A 907 0.92 -30.76 -1.43
CA LEU A 907 2.15 -30.04 -1.14
C LEU A 907 2.17 -28.65 -1.79
N GLN A 908 1.80 -28.56 -3.07
CA GLN A 908 1.72 -27.29 -3.80
C GLN A 908 0.77 -26.30 -3.11
N LYS A 909 -0.43 -26.76 -2.71
CA LYS A 909 -1.38 -25.89 -2.01
C LYS A 909 -0.86 -25.49 -0.63
N ILE A 910 -0.28 -26.40 0.14
CA ILE A 910 0.25 -26.09 1.48
C ILE A 910 1.39 -25.07 1.39
N PHE A 911 2.37 -25.24 0.51
CA PHE A 911 3.43 -24.25 0.31
C PHE A 911 2.85 -22.88 -0.05
N SER A 912 1.82 -22.83 -0.91
CA SER A 912 1.16 -21.57 -1.26
C SER A 912 0.45 -20.90 -0.06
N VAL A 913 -0.18 -21.70 0.81
CA VAL A 913 -0.87 -21.21 2.02
C VAL A 913 0.15 -20.71 3.05
N VAL A 914 1.23 -21.46 3.30
CA VAL A 914 2.26 -21.07 4.26
C VAL A 914 2.95 -19.77 3.84
N LEU A 915 3.28 -19.62 2.55
CA LEU A 915 3.86 -18.39 2.02
C LEU A 915 2.92 -17.17 2.13
N GLN A 916 1.61 -17.39 2.05
CA GLN A 916 0.62 -16.30 2.05
C GLN A 916 0.16 -15.92 3.45
N PHE A 917 -0.09 -16.88 4.34
CA PHE A 917 -0.69 -16.68 5.66
C PHE A 917 0.31 -16.78 6.81
N TYR A 918 1.34 -17.63 6.69
CA TYR A 918 2.28 -17.96 7.76
C TYR A 918 3.73 -17.57 7.42
N GLN A 919 3.92 -16.52 6.61
CA GLN A 919 5.24 -16.06 6.18
C GLN A 919 6.23 -15.81 7.35
N PRO A 920 5.83 -15.25 8.50
CA PRO A 920 6.74 -15.08 9.65
C PRO A 920 7.23 -16.40 10.25
N GLN A 921 6.43 -17.48 10.15
CA GLN A 921 6.73 -18.78 10.75
C GLN A 921 7.40 -19.75 9.76
N ILE A 922 7.84 -19.26 8.59
CA ILE A 922 8.40 -20.11 7.53
C ILE A 922 9.66 -20.85 7.95
N HIS A 923 10.46 -20.25 8.84
CA HIS A 923 11.63 -20.89 9.41
C HIS A 923 11.27 -22.15 10.21
N HIS A 924 10.20 -22.08 11.03
CA HIS A 924 9.68 -23.23 11.78
C HIS A 924 9.07 -24.28 10.85
N PHE A 925 8.36 -23.85 9.80
CA PHE A 925 7.77 -24.75 8.83
C PHE A 925 8.83 -25.59 8.12
N LEU A 926 9.88 -24.95 7.57
CA LEU A 926 10.96 -25.66 6.91
C LEU A 926 11.73 -26.57 7.88
N ARG A 927 11.92 -26.15 9.14
CA ARG A 927 12.53 -26.98 10.18
C ARG A 927 11.76 -28.28 10.40
N ALA A 928 10.43 -28.21 10.43
CA ALA A 928 9.58 -29.38 10.66
C ALA A 928 9.60 -30.41 9.51
N LEU A 929 10.07 -30.01 8.31
CA LEU A 929 10.20 -30.91 7.16
C LEU A 929 11.51 -31.69 7.14
N ASP A 930 12.55 -31.18 7.81
CA ASP A 930 13.87 -31.82 7.83
C ASP A 930 13.87 -33.02 8.80
N ALA A 931 14.24 -34.20 8.31
CA ALA A 931 14.10 -35.48 9.02
C ALA A 931 15.20 -35.76 10.06
N SER A 932 16.00 -34.77 10.48
CA SER A 932 17.01 -34.98 11.51
C SER A 932 16.39 -34.77 12.89
N ASP A 933 15.83 -35.83 13.48
CA ASP A 933 15.48 -35.93 14.91
C ASP A 933 16.73 -35.88 15.84
N LYS A 934 17.88 -35.41 15.35
CA LYS A 934 19.07 -35.18 16.16
C LYS A 934 19.07 -33.73 16.61
N GLU A 935 18.76 -33.51 17.88
CA GLU A 935 18.93 -32.24 18.58
C GLU A 935 20.40 -31.82 18.77
N GLU A 936 21.28 -32.12 17.82
CA GLU A 936 22.70 -31.77 17.91
C GLU A 936 22.96 -30.42 17.20
N GLU A 937 23.20 -29.43 18.06
CA GLU A 937 23.90 -28.15 17.90
C GLU A 937 23.33 -27.08 16.95
N GLU A 938 22.93 -25.97 17.59
CA GLU A 938 22.47 -24.69 17.06
C GLU A 938 23.53 -23.98 16.21
N VAL A 939 23.69 -24.39 14.95
CA VAL A 939 24.04 -23.42 13.91
C VAL A 939 22.72 -22.98 13.30
N GLU A 940 22.36 -21.70 13.39
CA GLU A 940 21.21 -21.11 12.69
C GLU A 940 21.36 -21.32 11.17
N VAL A 941 20.92 -22.48 10.68
CA VAL A 941 20.85 -22.79 9.25
C VAL A 941 19.88 -21.80 8.62
N SER A 942 20.37 -20.99 7.67
CA SER A 942 19.57 -19.93 7.07
C SER A 942 18.34 -20.48 6.33
N ILE A 943 17.27 -19.69 6.26
CA ILE A 943 16.04 -20.04 5.52
C ILE A 943 16.37 -20.44 4.08
N THR A 944 17.31 -19.75 3.45
CA THR A 944 17.79 -20.01 2.09
C THR A 944 18.43 -21.40 1.95
N GLN A 945 19.19 -21.87 2.95
CA GLN A 945 19.81 -23.20 2.91
C GLN A 945 18.76 -24.32 3.01
N ARG A 946 17.78 -24.18 3.91
CA ARG A 946 16.67 -25.15 4.03
C ARG A 946 15.78 -25.16 2.80
N ALA A 947 15.43 -23.99 2.27
CA ALA A 947 14.69 -23.88 1.01
C ALA A 947 15.44 -24.55 -0.15
N ALA A 948 16.76 -24.34 -0.26
CA ALA A 948 17.58 -24.98 -1.29
C ALA A 948 17.64 -26.50 -1.14
N PHE A 949 17.65 -27.04 0.08
CA PHE A 949 17.59 -28.48 0.33
C PHE A 949 16.29 -29.08 -0.24
N GLN A 950 15.15 -28.48 0.11
CA GLN A 950 13.84 -28.92 -0.40
C GLN A 950 13.73 -28.76 -1.93
N ILE A 951 14.26 -27.67 -2.49
CA ILE A 951 14.33 -27.45 -3.94
C ILE A 951 15.08 -28.59 -4.63
N ARG A 952 16.24 -29.01 -4.13
CA ARG A 952 17.03 -30.11 -4.74
C ARG A 952 16.23 -31.42 -4.82
N GLN A 953 15.39 -31.70 -3.84
CA GLN A 953 14.54 -32.90 -3.83
C GLN A 953 13.51 -32.86 -4.98
N PHE A 954 12.80 -31.74 -5.15
CA PHE A 954 11.84 -31.57 -6.24
C PHE A 954 12.49 -31.42 -7.62
N GLN A 955 13.68 -30.82 -7.70
CA GLN A 955 14.48 -30.77 -8.93
C GLN A 955 14.85 -32.17 -9.40
N ARG A 956 15.26 -33.06 -8.48
CA ARG A 956 15.57 -34.46 -8.79
C ARG A 956 14.33 -35.22 -9.26
N ALA A 957 13.19 -35.03 -8.61
CA ALA A 957 11.93 -35.63 -9.04
C ALA A 957 11.54 -35.19 -10.45
N LEU A 958 11.65 -33.89 -10.77
CA LEU A 958 11.36 -33.37 -12.10
C LEU A 958 12.35 -33.94 -13.14
N LEU A 959 13.65 -33.97 -12.85
CA LEU A 959 14.65 -34.53 -13.75
C LEU A 959 14.38 -36.01 -14.04
N ASN A 960 13.95 -36.80 -13.06
CA ASN A 960 13.59 -38.20 -13.27
C ASN A 960 12.44 -38.32 -14.30
N ILE A 961 11.38 -37.52 -14.15
CA ILE A 961 10.22 -37.50 -15.07
C ILE A 961 10.64 -37.06 -16.49
N LEU A 962 11.56 -36.09 -16.60
CA LEU A 962 12.05 -35.63 -17.89
C LEU A 962 13.02 -36.63 -18.56
N SER A 963 13.70 -37.46 -17.77
CA SER A 963 14.68 -38.43 -18.27
C SER A 963 14.08 -39.81 -18.61
N SER A 964 12.90 -40.14 -18.10
CA SER A 964 12.22 -41.39 -18.39
C SER A 964 11.71 -41.41 -19.84
N GLN A 965 12.20 -42.34 -20.65
CA GLN A 965 11.82 -42.54 -22.06
C GLN A 965 10.42 -43.20 -22.22
N GLU A 966 9.56 -43.15 -21.21
CA GLU A 966 8.24 -43.78 -21.25
C GLU A 966 7.25 -42.93 -22.06
N GLU A 967 6.38 -43.59 -22.84
CA GLU A 967 5.48 -42.97 -23.83
C GLU A 967 4.40 -42.03 -23.24
N ASP A 968 4.20 -42.01 -21.91
CA ASP A 968 3.17 -41.22 -21.22
C ASP A 968 3.78 -40.15 -20.27
N PHE A 969 4.28 -39.04 -20.83
CA PHE A 969 4.71 -37.86 -20.04
C PHE A 969 3.53 -37.28 -19.22
N ASN A 970 3.62 -37.31 -17.89
CA ASN A 970 2.60 -36.72 -17.01
C ASN A 970 2.76 -35.20 -16.88
N SER A 971 2.16 -34.46 -17.84
CA SER A 971 2.24 -33.00 -17.89
C SER A 971 1.70 -32.29 -16.65
N LYS A 972 0.70 -32.86 -15.98
CA LYS A 972 0.11 -32.29 -14.75
C LYS A 972 1.08 -32.37 -13.58
N GLU A 973 1.77 -33.50 -13.43
CA GLU A 973 2.78 -33.69 -12.38
C GLU A 973 3.96 -32.73 -12.58
N ALA A 974 4.49 -32.68 -13.81
CA ALA A 974 5.58 -31.79 -14.16
C ALA A 974 5.23 -30.30 -13.92
N PHE A 975 4.02 -29.88 -14.28
CA PHE A 975 3.53 -28.52 -14.04
C PHE A 975 3.40 -28.18 -12.54
N LEU A 976 2.88 -29.12 -11.73
CA LEU A 976 2.77 -28.95 -10.28
C LEU A 976 4.15 -28.84 -9.61
N LEU A 977 5.13 -29.67 -10.02
CA LEU A 977 6.52 -29.59 -9.55
C LEU A 977 7.14 -28.23 -9.85
N VAL A 978 6.97 -27.71 -11.06
CA VAL A 978 7.45 -26.37 -11.43
C VAL A 978 6.80 -25.28 -10.57
N THR A 979 5.52 -25.45 -10.24
CA THR A 979 4.79 -24.51 -9.36
C THR A 979 5.31 -24.55 -7.91
N VAL A 980 5.64 -25.74 -7.39
CA VAL A 980 6.29 -25.90 -6.08
C VAL A 980 7.67 -25.25 -6.08
N LEU A 981 8.48 -25.52 -7.10
CA LEU A 981 9.81 -24.92 -7.27
C LEU A 981 9.74 -23.39 -7.34
N SER A 982 8.76 -22.84 -8.06
CA SER A 982 8.52 -21.38 -8.13
C SER A 982 8.11 -20.78 -6.78
N SER A 983 7.40 -21.54 -5.95
CA SER A 983 6.99 -21.11 -4.62
C SER A 983 8.17 -21.11 -3.66
N LEU A 984 8.96 -22.19 -3.65
CA LEU A 984 10.16 -22.31 -2.83
C LEU A 984 11.27 -21.35 -3.24
N SER A 985 11.42 -21.06 -4.54
CA SER A 985 12.48 -20.17 -5.01
C SER A 985 12.31 -18.72 -4.55
N LYS A 986 11.10 -18.30 -4.17
CA LYS A 986 10.85 -16.98 -3.56
C LYS A 986 11.47 -16.82 -2.17
N LEU A 987 11.86 -17.92 -1.53
CA LEU A 987 12.53 -17.94 -0.22
C LEU A 987 14.05 -17.87 -0.34
N LEU A 988 14.58 -17.94 -1.56
CA LEU A 988 16.00 -17.83 -1.81
C LEU A 988 16.38 -16.35 -1.88
N GLU A 989 17.38 -15.96 -1.10
CA GLU A 989 17.94 -14.62 -1.17
C GLU A 989 18.57 -14.40 -2.57
N PRO A 990 18.22 -13.34 -3.32
CA PRO A 990 18.70 -13.13 -4.69
C PRO A 990 20.23 -13.06 -4.84
N SER A 991 20.92 -12.66 -3.77
CA SER A 991 22.39 -12.56 -3.72
C SER A 991 23.08 -13.88 -3.37
N SER A 992 22.33 -14.93 -3.03
CA SER A 992 22.87 -16.19 -2.50
C SER A 992 23.41 -17.12 -3.61
N PRO A 993 24.40 -17.98 -3.30
CA PRO A 993 24.87 -18.99 -4.26
C PRO A 993 23.79 -20.04 -4.58
N GLN A 994 22.87 -20.31 -3.65
CA GLN A 994 21.75 -21.22 -3.86
C GLN A 994 20.77 -20.70 -4.91
N PHE A 995 20.55 -19.38 -4.96
CA PHE A 995 19.74 -18.76 -6.01
C PHE A 995 20.36 -18.96 -7.40
N VAL A 996 21.68 -18.77 -7.52
CA VAL A 996 22.42 -18.99 -8.77
C VAL A 996 22.37 -20.46 -9.19
N GLN A 997 22.44 -21.40 -8.25
CA GLN A 997 22.25 -22.83 -8.52
C GLN A 997 20.86 -23.12 -9.10
N MET A 998 19.80 -22.54 -8.53
CA MET A 998 18.42 -22.71 -9.01
C MET A 998 18.24 -22.12 -10.43
N LEU A 999 18.78 -20.92 -10.69
CA LEU A 999 18.70 -20.27 -11.99
C LEU A 999 19.48 -21.04 -13.08
N SER A 1000 20.72 -21.45 -12.79
CA SER A 1000 21.55 -22.22 -13.74
C SER A 1000 20.93 -23.57 -14.07
N TRP A 1001 20.39 -24.27 -13.08
CA TRP A 1001 19.64 -25.51 -13.29
C TRP A 1001 18.39 -25.30 -14.16
N THR A 1002 17.61 -24.25 -13.88
CA THR A 1002 16.39 -23.95 -14.67
C THR A 1002 16.76 -23.63 -16.12
N SER A 1003 17.83 -22.84 -16.32
CA SER A 1003 18.34 -22.53 -17.66
C SER A 1003 18.80 -23.78 -18.41
N LYS A 1004 19.47 -24.72 -17.71
CA LYS A 1004 19.90 -26.00 -18.29
C LYS A 1004 18.71 -26.81 -18.79
N ILE A 1005 17.63 -26.91 -18.00
CA ILE A 1005 16.43 -27.66 -18.41
C ILE A 1005 15.78 -27.05 -19.65
N CYS A 1006 15.63 -25.73 -19.71
CA CYS A 1006 15.04 -25.07 -20.89
C CYS A 1006 15.89 -25.23 -22.16
N LYS A 1007 17.22 -25.42 -22.01
CA LYS A 1007 18.13 -25.61 -23.15
C LYS A 1007 18.16 -27.04 -23.67
N GLU A 1008 18.08 -28.02 -22.77
CA GLU A 1008 18.32 -29.43 -23.09
C GLU A 1008 17.03 -30.22 -23.41
N ASN A 1009 15.86 -29.78 -22.92
CA ASN A 1009 14.62 -30.56 -23.04
C ASN A 1009 13.60 -29.90 -23.98
N SER A 1010 13.04 -30.67 -24.91
CA SER A 1010 11.97 -30.27 -25.81
C SER A 1010 10.69 -31.05 -25.51
N TRP A 1011 9.67 -30.39 -24.97
CA TRP A 1011 8.36 -31.01 -24.69
C TRP A 1011 7.24 -30.21 -25.33
N GLU A 1012 6.21 -30.90 -25.84
CA GLU A 1012 5.13 -30.29 -26.62
C GLU A 1012 3.97 -29.71 -25.78
N ASP A 1013 3.93 -29.97 -24.46
CA ASP A 1013 2.86 -29.44 -23.61
C ASP A 1013 3.03 -27.94 -23.31
N ALA A 1014 2.06 -27.15 -23.78
CA ALA A 1014 1.98 -25.72 -23.59
C ALA A 1014 1.92 -25.30 -22.11
N SER A 1015 1.23 -26.06 -21.26
CA SER A 1015 1.02 -25.69 -19.86
C SER A 1015 2.32 -25.79 -19.04
N PHE A 1016 3.03 -26.90 -19.20
CA PHE A 1016 4.35 -27.12 -18.64
C PHE A 1016 5.37 -26.10 -19.18
N CYS A 1017 5.38 -25.86 -20.49
CA CYS A 1017 6.26 -24.88 -21.11
C CYS A 1017 6.08 -23.47 -20.54
N LYS A 1018 4.83 -23.02 -20.44
CA LYS A 1018 4.50 -21.73 -19.81
C LYS A 1018 4.99 -21.66 -18.37
N GLY A 1019 4.77 -22.73 -17.58
CA GLY A 1019 5.21 -22.80 -16.18
C GLY A 1019 6.72 -22.65 -16.05
N LEU A 1020 7.48 -23.40 -16.84
CA LEU A 1020 8.94 -23.41 -16.77
C LEU A 1020 9.55 -22.09 -17.26
N MET A 1021 9.01 -21.50 -18.34
CA MET A 1021 9.46 -20.20 -18.84
C MET A 1021 9.17 -19.10 -17.81
N ASN A 1022 8.02 -19.11 -17.15
CA ASN A 1022 7.72 -18.18 -16.06
C ASN A 1022 8.68 -18.34 -14.88
N LEU A 1023 9.05 -19.57 -14.53
CA LEU A 1023 10.06 -19.83 -13.49
C LEU A 1023 11.42 -19.27 -13.91
N LEU A 1024 11.86 -19.52 -15.14
CA LEU A 1024 13.12 -18.98 -15.69
C LEU A 1024 13.15 -17.46 -15.61
N PHE A 1025 12.12 -16.77 -16.11
CA PHE A 1025 12.06 -15.32 -16.08
C PHE A 1025 11.97 -14.76 -14.66
N SER A 1026 11.18 -15.39 -13.77
CA SER A 1026 11.05 -14.95 -12.37
C SER A 1026 12.40 -14.96 -11.64
N LEU A 1027 13.25 -15.94 -11.94
CA LEU A 1027 14.59 -16.03 -11.38
C LEU A 1027 15.57 -15.08 -12.08
N HIS A 1028 15.52 -15.03 -13.41
CA HIS A 1028 16.50 -14.28 -14.20
C HIS A 1028 16.43 -12.78 -13.94
N VAL A 1029 15.22 -12.20 -13.84
CA VAL A 1029 15.01 -10.76 -13.63
C VAL A 1029 15.64 -10.27 -12.31
N LEU A 1030 15.70 -11.12 -11.30
CA LEU A 1030 16.34 -10.84 -10.00
C LEU A 1030 17.88 -10.96 -10.04
N CYS A 1031 18.46 -11.49 -11.12
CA CYS A 1031 19.90 -11.51 -11.36
C CYS A 1031 20.34 -10.45 -12.38
N LYS A 1032 19.70 -10.42 -13.56
CA LYS A 1032 20.06 -9.56 -14.70
C LYS A 1032 18.79 -9.20 -15.49
N SER A 1033 18.88 -8.15 -16.31
CA SER A 1033 17.79 -7.84 -17.24
C SER A 1033 17.58 -8.99 -18.25
N PRO A 1034 16.33 -9.40 -18.53
CA PRO A 1034 16.04 -10.53 -19.41
C PRO A 1034 16.21 -10.22 -20.91
N VAL A 1035 16.60 -9.00 -21.32
CA VAL A 1035 16.64 -8.61 -22.74
C VAL A 1035 17.48 -9.51 -23.64
N THR A 1036 18.56 -10.10 -23.13
CA THR A 1036 19.35 -11.09 -23.89
C THR A 1036 18.57 -12.39 -24.10
N LEU A 1037 17.91 -12.89 -23.05
CA LEU A 1037 17.04 -14.07 -23.17
C LEU A 1037 15.86 -13.82 -24.12
N LEU A 1038 15.26 -12.63 -24.06
CA LEU A 1038 14.15 -12.27 -24.96
C LEU A 1038 14.60 -12.32 -26.41
N ARG A 1039 15.75 -11.73 -26.74
CA ARG A 1039 16.35 -11.77 -28.08
C ARG A 1039 16.64 -13.19 -28.54
N ASP A 1040 17.28 -14.00 -27.69
CA ASP A 1040 17.65 -15.37 -28.07
C ASP A 1040 16.38 -16.23 -28.31
N LEU A 1041 15.33 -16.03 -27.50
CA LEU A 1041 14.04 -16.71 -27.69
C LEU A 1041 13.25 -16.20 -28.90
N SER A 1042 13.35 -14.92 -29.27
CA SER A 1042 12.70 -14.44 -30.50
C SER A 1042 13.36 -15.02 -31.74
N GLN A 1043 14.68 -15.22 -31.72
CA GLN A 1043 15.39 -15.90 -32.81
C GLN A 1043 14.95 -17.35 -32.95
N ASP A 1044 14.78 -18.07 -31.83
CA ASP A 1044 14.25 -19.43 -31.86
C ASP A 1044 12.80 -19.46 -32.39
N ILE A 1045 11.94 -18.53 -31.96
CA ILE A 1045 10.57 -18.41 -32.48
C ILE A 1045 10.58 -18.14 -33.99
N HIS A 1046 11.41 -17.21 -34.44
CA HIS A 1046 11.56 -16.84 -35.85
C HIS A 1046 12.06 -18.03 -36.69
N GLY A 1047 13.13 -18.71 -36.25
CA GLY A 1047 13.68 -19.86 -36.96
C GLY A 1047 12.75 -21.08 -37.01
N HIS A 1048 11.85 -21.24 -36.03
CA HIS A 1048 10.87 -22.33 -36.03
C HIS A 1048 9.60 -22.02 -36.81
N LEU A 1049 9.06 -20.80 -36.74
CA LEU A 1049 7.82 -20.42 -37.42
C LEU A 1049 8.03 -19.92 -38.86
N GLY A 1050 9.27 -19.55 -39.21
CA GLY A 1050 9.64 -19.04 -40.53
C GLY A 1050 9.37 -17.54 -40.69
N ASP A 1051 9.90 -16.98 -41.78
CA ASP A 1051 9.69 -15.57 -42.15
C ASP A 1051 8.34 -15.40 -42.89
N ILE A 1052 7.82 -14.17 -42.93
CA ILE A 1052 6.68 -13.77 -43.74
C ILE A 1052 7.03 -13.90 -45.24
N ASP A 1053 8.27 -13.59 -45.61
CA ASP A 1053 8.76 -13.75 -46.97
C ASP A 1053 9.14 -15.23 -47.22
N GLN A 1054 8.39 -15.88 -48.12
CA GLN A 1054 8.52 -17.32 -48.39
C GLN A 1054 9.87 -17.74 -48.98
N ASP A 1055 10.64 -16.78 -49.50
CA ASP A 1055 11.93 -17.00 -50.16
C ASP A 1055 13.12 -16.83 -49.20
N VAL A 1056 12.89 -16.50 -47.92
CA VAL A 1056 13.94 -16.28 -46.91
C VAL A 1056 14.16 -17.55 -46.09
N GLU A 1057 15.34 -18.15 -46.22
CA GLU A 1057 15.77 -19.24 -45.34
C GLU A 1057 16.30 -18.69 -44.01
N VAL A 1058 15.57 -18.91 -42.92
CA VAL A 1058 15.96 -18.47 -41.58
C VAL A 1058 16.85 -19.53 -40.90
N GLU A 1059 17.97 -19.10 -40.33
CA GLU A 1059 18.87 -19.98 -39.58
C GLU A 1059 18.23 -20.47 -38.27
N LYS A 1060 18.17 -21.81 -38.07
CA LYS A 1060 17.71 -22.42 -36.81
C LYS A 1060 18.84 -22.44 -35.78
N THR A 1061 18.94 -21.38 -34.99
CA THR A 1061 19.98 -21.23 -33.96
C THR A 1061 19.78 -22.16 -32.75
N ASN A 1062 18.53 -22.59 -32.49
CA ASN A 1062 18.15 -23.55 -31.43
C ASN A 1062 18.78 -23.24 -30.06
N HIS A 1063 18.68 -21.99 -29.57
CA HIS A 1063 19.22 -21.63 -28.25
C HIS A 1063 18.52 -22.38 -27.11
N PHE A 1064 17.22 -22.60 -27.23
CA PHE A 1064 16.38 -23.32 -26.29
C PHE A 1064 15.59 -24.44 -26.97
N ALA A 1065 15.94 -25.71 -26.70
CA ALA A 1065 15.21 -26.86 -27.22
C ALA A 1065 13.71 -26.87 -26.84
N MET A 1066 13.34 -26.14 -25.78
CA MET A 1066 11.94 -25.97 -25.35
C MET A 1066 11.05 -25.32 -26.41
N VAL A 1067 11.62 -24.51 -27.31
CA VAL A 1067 10.91 -23.81 -28.37
C VAL A 1067 10.80 -24.76 -29.56
N ASN A 1068 9.58 -25.19 -29.86
CA ASN A 1068 9.27 -26.04 -31.01
C ASN A 1068 8.05 -25.48 -31.75
N LEU A 1069 7.69 -26.03 -32.90
CA LEU A 1069 6.55 -25.57 -33.70
C LEU A 1069 5.22 -25.49 -32.91
N ARG A 1070 5.02 -26.37 -31.92
CA ARG A 1070 3.79 -26.41 -31.09
C ARG A 1070 3.83 -25.47 -29.89
N THR A 1071 5.01 -25.17 -29.34
CA THR A 1071 5.17 -24.29 -28.16
C THR A 1071 5.47 -22.84 -28.54
N ALA A 1072 6.18 -22.61 -29.65
CA ALA A 1072 6.67 -21.31 -30.10
C ALA A 1072 5.55 -20.27 -30.22
N ALA A 1073 4.51 -20.57 -31.00
CA ALA A 1073 3.42 -19.63 -31.26
C ALA A 1073 2.44 -19.45 -30.09
N PRO A 1074 1.70 -20.48 -29.61
CA PRO A 1074 0.62 -20.25 -28.65
C PRO A 1074 1.10 -19.96 -27.23
N THR A 1075 2.36 -20.25 -26.90
CA THR A 1075 2.85 -20.18 -25.52
C THR A 1075 4.06 -19.26 -25.37
N VAL A 1076 5.17 -19.58 -26.02
CA VAL A 1076 6.45 -18.87 -25.79
C VAL A 1076 6.34 -17.43 -26.29
N CYS A 1077 5.78 -17.20 -27.48
CA CYS A 1077 5.56 -15.87 -28.02
C CYS A 1077 4.80 -14.95 -27.05
N LEU A 1078 3.66 -15.41 -26.49
CA LEU A 1078 2.89 -14.63 -25.51
C LEU A 1078 3.64 -14.38 -24.19
N VAL A 1079 4.42 -15.36 -23.70
CA VAL A 1079 5.20 -15.20 -22.46
C VAL A 1079 6.33 -14.18 -22.66
N VAL A 1080 7.03 -14.27 -23.79
CA VAL A 1080 8.16 -13.39 -24.13
C VAL A 1080 7.67 -11.96 -24.40
N LEU A 1081 6.55 -11.78 -25.11
CA LEU A 1081 5.89 -10.47 -25.30
C LEU A 1081 5.48 -9.85 -23.95
N SER A 1082 4.78 -10.60 -23.10
CA SER A 1082 4.42 -10.13 -21.75
C SER A 1082 5.62 -9.74 -20.90
N GLN A 1083 6.75 -10.43 -21.06
CA GLN A 1083 7.97 -10.09 -20.34
C GLN A 1083 8.69 -8.87 -20.94
N ALA A 1084 8.67 -8.70 -22.26
CA ALA A 1084 9.15 -7.49 -22.93
C ALA A 1084 8.33 -6.26 -22.50
N GLU A 1085 7.01 -6.40 -22.38
CA GLU A 1085 6.11 -5.34 -21.89
C GLU A 1085 6.55 -4.81 -20.51
N LYS A 1086 6.97 -5.71 -19.59
CA LYS A 1086 7.48 -5.32 -18.27
C LYS A 1086 8.81 -4.57 -18.35
N VAL A 1087 9.75 -5.03 -19.18
CA VAL A 1087 11.03 -4.32 -19.37
C VAL A 1087 10.79 -2.92 -19.94
N LEU A 1088 9.83 -2.78 -20.86
CA LEU A 1088 9.42 -1.48 -21.38
C LEU A 1088 8.86 -0.56 -20.28
N GLU A 1089 8.10 -1.07 -19.33
CA GLU A 1089 7.64 -0.30 -18.16
C GLU A 1089 8.79 0.14 -17.25
N GLU A 1090 9.80 -0.70 -17.04
CA GLU A 1090 11.01 -0.33 -16.29
C GLU A 1090 11.76 0.82 -16.98
N VAL A 1091 11.89 0.77 -18.30
CA VAL A 1091 12.55 1.83 -19.08
C VAL A 1091 11.73 3.13 -19.09
N ASP A 1092 10.41 3.05 -19.26
CA ASP A 1092 9.53 4.22 -19.21
C ASP A 1092 9.59 4.91 -17.85
N TRP A 1093 9.64 4.12 -16.77
CA TRP A 1093 9.83 4.63 -15.41
C TRP A 1093 11.17 5.34 -15.24
N LEU A 1094 12.27 4.78 -15.76
CA LEU A 1094 13.59 5.43 -15.74
C LEU A 1094 13.62 6.72 -16.56
N ILE A 1095 13.00 6.76 -17.75
CA ILE A 1095 12.93 7.97 -18.58
C ILE A 1095 12.12 9.05 -17.85
N THR A 1096 11.01 8.68 -17.23
CA THR A 1096 10.18 9.59 -16.42
C THR A 1096 10.99 10.16 -15.25
N LYS A 1097 11.76 9.32 -14.56
CA LYS A 1097 12.69 9.75 -13.50
C LYS A 1097 13.72 10.75 -14.01
N LEU A 1098 14.38 10.46 -15.13
CA LEU A 1098 15.40 11.35 -15.72
C LEU A 1098 14.82 12.71 -16.14
N LYS A 1099 13.60 12.74 -16.71
CA LYS A 1099 12.89 14.00 -17.00
C LYS A 1099 12.66 14.85 -15.74
N GLY A 1100 12.40 14.18 -14.62
CA GLY A 1100 12.28 14.80 -13.30
C GLY A 1100 13.53 15.54 -12.84
N GLN A 1101 14.69 14.89 -12.97
CA GLN A 1101 15.99 15.47 -12.57
C GLN A 1101 16.34 16.70 -13.41
N VAL A 1102 16.14 16.63 -14.73
CA VAL A 1102 16.39 17.77 -15.65
C VAL A 1102 15.51 18.98 -15.34
N SER A 1103 14.32 18.80 -14.79
CA SER A 1103 13.41 19.91 -14.44
C SER A 1103 13.83 20.65 -13.16
N GLN A 1104 14.67 20.06 -12.31
CA GLN A 1104 15.18 20.64 -11.06
C GLN A 1104 16.49 21.42 -11.29
N GLU A 1105 17.32 20.99 -12.23
CA GLU A 1105 18.62 21.62 -12.56
C GLU A 1105 18.50 22.93 -13.37
N ILE A 1106 17.31 23.36 -13.79
CA ILE A 1106 17.08 24.66 -14.47
C ILE A 1106 17.00 25.81 -13.45
N THR A 1107 17.79 25.74 -12.37
CA THR A 1107 18.09 26.90 -11.52
C THR A 1107 19.47 27.44 -11.92
N PRO A 1108 19.58 28.72 -12.32
CA PRO A 1108 20.77 29.21 -13.01
C PRO A 1108 21.83 29.65 -11.99
N GLU A 1109 22.41 28.75 -11.20
CA GLU A 1109 23.57 29.09 -10.39
C GLU A 1109 24.38 27.85 -10.01
N GLU A 1110 25.43 27.59 -10.79
CA GLU A 1110 26.76 27.09 -10.38
C GLU A 1110 27.52 26.58 -11.63
N ALA A 1111 27.88 27.51 -12.51
CA ALA A 1111 28.84 27.25 -13.58
C ALA A 1111 30.28 27.30 -13.05
N SER A 1112 30.64 26.48 -12.04
CA SER A 1112 32.04 26.30 -11.65
C SER A 1112 32.28 25.12 -10.70
N SER A 1113 32.00 23.88 -11.14
CA SER A 1113 32.87 22.75 -10.83
C SER A 1113 32.57 21.58 -11.77
N GLN A 1114 33.61 21.04 -12.41
CA GLN A 1114 33.53 19.83 -13.22
C GLN A 1114 33.43 18.61 -12.29
N THR A 1115 32.27 18.42 -11.66
CA THR A 1115 31.87 17.11 -11.12
C THR A 1115 30.98 16.44 -12.16
N THR A 1116 31.50 15.38 -12.79
CA THR A 1116 30.77 14.54 -13.75
C THR A 1116 29.42 14.10 -13.21
N LEU A 1117 28.32 14.43 -13.91
CA LEU A 1117 26.95 14.08 -13.50
C LEU A 1117 26.75 12.55 -13.39
N PRO A 1118 26.03 12.06 -12.37
CA PRO A 1118 25.64 10.65 -12.21
C PRO A 1118 24.55 10.14 -13.19
N SER A 1119 24.06 10.97 -14.13
CA SER A 1119 22.99 10.62 -15.08
C SER A 1119 23.46 9.81 -16.30
N HIS A 1120 24.72 9.92 -16.71
CA HIS A 1120 25.29 9.23 -17.87
C HIS A 1120 25.18 7.67 -17.83
N PRO A 1121 25.37 6.97 -16.68
CA PRO A 1121 25.24 5.51 -16.66
C PRO A 1121 23.80 5.03 -16.87
N ILE A 1122 22.80 5.76 -16.38
CA ILE A 1122 21.37 5.40 -16.54
C ILE A 1122 20.96 5.56 -18.01
N GLU A 1123 21.35 6.66 -18.67
CA GLU A 1123 21.07 6.87 -20.09
C GLU A 1123 21.68 5.78 -20.97
N LYS A 1124 22.96 5.44 -20.75
CA LYS A 1124 23.63 4.34 -21.46
C LYS A 1124 22.89 3.02 -21.26
N ALA A 1125 22.48 2.73 -20.02
CA ALA A 1125 21.73 1.52 -19.70
C ALA A 1125 20.38 1.46 -20.44
N ILE A 1126 19.62 2.57 -20.47
CA ILE A 1126 18.35 2.67 -21.22
C ILE A 1126 18.58 2.38 -22.70
N ILE A 1127 19.61 2.98 -23.31
CA ILE A 1127 19.91 2.79 -24.74
C ILE A 1127 20.25 1.32 -25.04
N ILE A 1128 21.06 0.68 -24.20
CA ILE A 1128 21.43 -0.73 -24.37
C ILE A 1128 20.19 -1.64 -24.23
N GLN A 1129 19.31 -1.37 -23.26
CA GLN A 1129 18.06 -2.12 -23.08
C GLN A 1129 17.15 -1.99 -24.30
N LEU A 1130 16.87 -0.76 -24.74
CA LEU A 1130 16.00 -0.50 -25.88
C LEU A 1130 16.61 -1.01 -27.19
N GLY A 1131 17.92 -0.88 -27.38
CA GLY A 1131 18.62 -1.42 -28.55
C GLY A 1131 18.50 -2.95 -28.65
N THR A 1132 18.65 -3.66 -27.53
CA THR A 1132 18.48 -5.11 -27.50
C THR A 1132 17.01 -5.52 -27.71
N LEU A 1133 16.06 -4.76 -27.15
CA LEU A 1133 14.64 -4.97 -27.37
C LEU A 1133 14.21 -4.70 -28.83
N LEU A 1134 14.84 -3.73 -29.51
CA LEU A 1134 14.60 -3.50 -30.94
C LEU A 1134 14.97 -4.73 -31.76
N THR A 1135 16.11 -5.37 -31.48
CA THR A 1135 16.48 -6.64 -32.12
C THR A 1135 15.45 -7.72 -31.81
N PHE A 1136 15.02 -7.85 -30.56
CA PHE A 1136 13.95 -8.77 -30.17
C PHE A 1136 12.65 -8.58 -30.98
N PHE A 1137 12.16 -7.34 -31.08
CA PHE A 1137 10.95 -7.03 -31.84
C PHE A 1137 11.14 -7.22 -33.34
N HIS A 1138 12.34 -6.95 -33.87
CA HIS A 1138 12.67 -7.13 -35.28
C HIS A 1138 12.46 -8.58 -35.73
N GLU A 1139 12.98 -9.54 -34.96
CA GLU A 1139 12.82 -10.98 -35.24
C GLU A 1139 11.33 -11.37 -35.26
N LEU A 1140 10.55 -10.93 -34.27
CA LEU A 1140 9.12 -11.28 -34.18
C LEU A 1140 8.25 -10.62 -35.27
N VAL A 1141 8.64 -9.43 -35.74
CA VAL A 1141 7.93 -8.73 -36.83
C VAL A 1141 8.14 -9.42 -38.17
N GLN A 1142 9.31 -10.03 -38.38
CA GLN A 1142 9.60 -10.83 -39.57
C GLN A 1142 8.97 -12.22 -39.52
N THR A 1143 8.65 -12.72 -38.33
CA THR A 1143 8.11 -14.07 -38.16
C THR A 1143 6.68 -14.22 -38.67
N ALA A 1144 6.39 -15.32 -39.36
CA ALA A 1144 5.03 -15.73 -39.77
C ALA A 1144 4.19 -16.25 -38.57
N LEU A 1145 3.77 -15.33 -37.69
CA LEU A 1145 2.98 -15.67 -36.50
C LEU A 1145 1.53 -16.10 -36.84
N PRO A 1146 0.95 -17.07 -36.12
CA PRO A 1146 -0.46 -17.42 -36.29
C PRO A 1146 -1.39 -16.25 -35.99
N SER A 1147 -2.41 -16.07 -36.84
CA SER A 1147 -3.42 -15.02 -36.68
C SER A 1147 -4.23 -15.22 -35.39
N GLY A 1148 -4.35 -14.15 -34.59
CA GLY A 1148 -5.02 -14.18 -33.29
C GLY A 1148 -4.29 -13.35 -32.23
N SER A 1149 -4.29 -13.83 -30.99
CA SER A 1149 -3.78 -13.09 -29.82
C SER A 1149 -2.29 -12.73 -29.88
N CYS A 1150 -1.47 -13.52 -30.57
CA CYS A 1150 -0.03 -13.27 -30.68
C CYS A 1150 0.24 -11.99 -31.49
N VAL A 1151 -0.45 -11.83 -32.63
CA VAL A 1151 -0.35 -10.64 -33.49
C VAL A 1151 -0.88 -9.41 -32.76
N GLU A 1152 -2.04 -9.51 -32.10
CA GLU A 1152 -2.61 -8.38 -31.34
C GLU A 1152 -1.68 -7.90 -30.22
N THR A 1153 -1.09 -8.84 -29.48
CA THR A 1153 -0.16 -8.53 -28.38
C THR A 1153 1.13 -7.92 -28.92
N LEU A 1154 1.70 -8.48 -30.00
CA LEU A 1154 2.89 -7.94 -30.66
C LEU A 1154 2.67 -6.50 -31.13
N LEU A 1155 1.54 -6.21 -31.79
CA LEU A 1155 1.22 -4.86 -32.27
C LEU A 1155 1.07 -3.86 -31.11
N LYS A 1156 0.45 -4.28 -30.00
CA LYS A 1156 0.33 -3.46 -28.80
C LYS A 1156 1.70 -3.13 -28.21
N ASP A 1157 2.58 -4.12 -28.09
CA ASP A 1157 3.91 -3.94 -27.51
C ASP A 1157 4.83 -3.13 -28.42
N LEU A 1158 4.74 -3.28 -29.75
CA LEU A 1158 5.41 -2.43 -30.73
C LEU A 1158 4.97 -0.96 -30.59
N CYS A 1159 3.67 -0.70 -30.48
CA CYS A 1159 3.16 0.65 -30.23
C CYS A 1159 3.74 1.25 -28.93
N LYS A 1160 3.83 0.43 -27.87
CA LYS A 1160 4.43 0.82 -26.58
C LYS A 1160 5.92 1.14 -26.74
N MET A 1161 6.66 0.31 -27.48
CA MET A 1161 8.07 0.53 -27.79
C MET A 1161 8.32 1.85 -28.52
N TYR A 1162 7.56 2.15 -29.57
CA TYR A 1162 7.66 3.45 -30.28
C TYR A 1162 7.27 4.64 -29.40
N THR A 1163 6.30 4.47 -28.49
CA THR A 1163 5.93 5.51 -27.52
C THR A 1163 7.08 5.82 -26.57
N ILE A 1164 7.77 4.80 -26.07
CA ILE A 1164 8.92 4.94 -25.16
C ILE A 1164 10.12 5.53 -25.88
N LEU A 1165 10.41 5.08 -27.11
CA LEU A 1165 11.44 5.70 -27.96
C LEU A 1165 11.15 7.18 -28.21
N THR A 1166 9.89 7.53 -28.48
CA THR A 1166 9.45 8.92 -28.61
C THR A 1166 9.66 9.70 -27.31
N ALA A 1167 9.38 9.08 -26.16
CA ALA A 1167 9.59 9.68 -24.85
C ALA A 1167 11.07 9.96 -24.57
N LEU A 1168 11.97 9.05 -24.97
CA LEU A 1168 13.43 9.21 -24.89
C LEU A 1168 13.92 10.32 -25.83
N VAL A 1169 13.44 10.36 -27.08
CA VAL A 1169 13.80 11.42 -28.04
C VAL A 1169 13.35 12.79 -27.54
N ARG A 1170 12.14 12.90 -26.96
CA ARG A 1170 11.67 14.15 -26.34
C ARG A 1170 12.56 14.56 -25.17
N TYR A 1171 13.00 13.63 -24.34
CA TYR A 1171 13.96 13.91 -23.26
C TYR A 1171 15.29 14.44 -23.80
N ALA A 1172 15.88 13.75 -24.79
CA ALA A 1172 17.13 14.18 -25.42
C ALA A 1172 17.00 15.53 -26.15
N ARG A 1173 15.81 15.85 -26.68
CA ARG A 1173 15.51 17.15 -27.28
C ARG A 1173 15.46 18.26 -26.22
N VAL A 1174 14.83 18.03 -25.07
CA VAL A 1174 14.82 19.00 -23.95
C VAL A 1174 16.25 19.27 -23.43
N LEU A 1175 17.09 18.23 -23.35
CA LEU A 1175 18.53 18.34 -23.04
C LEU A 1175 19.35 19.05 -24.11
N ARG A 1176 18.92 19.00 -25.38
CA ARG A 1176 19.56 19.73 -26.48
C ARG A 1176 19.06 21.16 -26.60
N GLU A 1177 17.80 21.46 -26.26
CA GLU A 1177 17.25 22.81 -26.32
C GLU A 1177 17.82 23.76 -25.23
N THR A 1178 18.62 23.24 -24.28
CA THR A 1178 19.49 24.02 -23.39
C THR A 1178 20.88 24.37 -23.98
N LYS A 1179 21.16 24.02 -25.25
CA LYS A 1179 22.24 24.60 -26.08
C LYS A 1179 21.68 24.94 -27.47
N PRO A 1180 21.94 26.13 -28.04
CA PRO A 1180 21.09 26.69 -29.10
C PRO A 1180 21.14 25.84 -30.39
N ILE A 1181 20.10 25.03 -30.60
CA ILE A 1181 19.78 24.38 -31.88
C ILE A 1181 19.72 25.40 -33.05
N PRO A 1182 19.30 26.68 -32.87
CA PRO A 1182 19.39 27.67 -33.94
C PRO A 1182 20.81 27.96 -34.43
N ASN A 1183 21.82 27.90 -33.54
CA ASN A 1183 23.22 28.17 -33.93
C ASN A 1183 23.86 26.98 -34.67
N LEU A 1184 23.46 25.75 -34.34
CA LEU A 1184 23.91 24.55 -35.05
C LEU A 1184 23.27 24.48 -36.46
N ILE A 1185 21.98 24.79 -36.58
CA ILE A 1185 21.31 24.89 -37.89
C ILE A 1185 21.95 26.01 -38.71
N PHE A 1186 22.20 27.19 -38.11
CA PHE A 1186 22.91 28.29 -38.78
C PHE A 1186 24.32 27.89 -39.23
N ALA A 1187 25.09 27.18 -38.40
CA ALA A 1187 26.44 26.74 -38.76
C ALA A 1187 26.44 25.67 -39.87
N ILE A 1188 25.48 24.75 -39.86
CA ILE A 1188 25.27 23.74 -40.93
C ILE A 1188 24.87 24.44 -42.24
N GLU A 1189 23.94 25.40 -42.19
CA GLU A 1189 23.52 26.19 -43.36
C GLU A 1189 24.68 27.06 -43.92
N GLN A 1190 25.52 27.65 -43.07
CA GLN A 1190 26.73 28.37 -43.52
C GLN A 1190 27.73 27.41 -44.17
N TYR A 1191 27.96 26.23 -43.59
CA TYR A 1191 28.85 25.22 -44.14
C TYR A 1191 28.39 24.72 -45.52
N GLU A 1192 27.09 24.39 -45.67
CA GLU A 1192 26.49 24.04 -46.96
C GLU A 1192 26.61 25.20 -47.98
N LYS A 1193 26.38 26.45 -47.56
CA LYS A 1193 26.51 27.64 -48.41
C LYS A 1193 27.95 27.82 -48.93
N PHE A 1194 28.97 27.64 -48.09
CA PHE A 1194 30.37 27.74 -48.51
C PHE A 1194 30.80 26.58 -49.41
N LEU A 1195 30.29 25.37 -49.17
CA LEU A 1195 30.50 24.19 -50.03
C LEU A 1195 29.89 24.36 -51.43
N ILE A 1196 28.71 24.98 -51.53
CA ILE A 1196 28.08 25.31 -52.81
C ILE A 1196 28.89 26.38 -53.55
N HIS A 1197 29.39 27.41 -52.85
CA HIS A 1197 30.25 28.43 -53.44
C HIS A 1197 31.59 27.87 -53.93
N LEU A 1198 32.19 26.96 -53.14
CA LEU A 1198 33.42 26.28 -53.47
C LEU A 1198 33.23 25.30 -54.64
N SER A 1199 32.11 24.57 -54.70
CA SER A 1199 31.78 23.68 -55.82
C SER A 1199 31.61 24.45 -57.14
N LYS A 1200 30.98 25.64 -57.09
CA LYS A 1200 30.83 26.51 -58.26
C LYS A 1200 32.15 27.11 -58.75
N ARG A 1201 33.09 27.42 -57.84
CA ARG A 1201 34.41 27.96 -58.18
C ARG A 1201 35.43 26.89 -58.60
N SER A 1202 35.35 25.70 -58.03
CA SER A 1202 36.26 24.57 -58.31
C SER A 1202 35.80 23.66 -59.45
N LYS A 1203 34.54 23.80 -59.91
CA LYS A 1203 33.88 22.96 -60.94
C LYS A 1203 33.76 21.47 -60.58
N VAL A 1204 34.10 21.07 -59.35
CA VAL A 1204 33.88 19.72 -58.81
C VAL A 1204 32.66 19.78 -57.89
N ASN A 1205 31.71 18.86 -58.06
CA ASN A 1205 30.49 18.85 -57.26
C ASN A 1205 30.74 18.21 -55.88
N LEU A 1206 31.20 19.03 -54.93
CA LEU A 1206 31.51 18.58 -53.57
C LEU A 1206 30.24 18.28 -52.74
N MET A 1207 29.04 18.58 -53.26
CA MET A 1207 27.76 18.25 -52.64
C MET A 1207 27.30 16.80 -52.92
N GLN A 1208 28.01 16.04 -53.75
CA GLN A 1208 27.56 14.72 -54.24
C GLN A 1208 27.44 13.64 -53.14
N HIS A 1209 28.12 13.82 -52.00
CA HIS A 1209 28.06 12.90 -50.85
C HIS A 1209 27.42 13.50 -49.59
N ILE A 1210 26.83 14.71 -49.69
CA ILE A 1210 26.20 15.41 -48.56
C ILE A 1210 24.73 15.70 -48.92
N LYS A 1211 23.78 15.13 -48.16
CA LYS A 1211 22.34 15.43 -48.33
C LYS A 1211 22.03 16.79 -47.72
N LEU A 1212 21.42 17.69 -48.52
CA LEU A 1212 20.93 19.01 -48.08
C LEU A 1212 19.94 18.87 -46.92
N SER A 1213 20.06 19.70 -45.90
CA SER A 1213 19.12 19.76 -44.78
C SER A 1213 17.81 20.44 -45.20
N THR A 1214 16.79 19.67 -45.61
CA THR A 1214 15.46 20.16 -45.97
C THR A 1214 14.64 20.55 -44.73
N SER A 1215 14.87 21.75 -44.19
CA SER A 1215 14.15 22.24 -42.99
C SER A 1215 12.92 23.12 -43.30
N ARG A 1216 12.69 23.47 -44.57
CA ARG A 1216 11.48 24.18 -45.03
C ARG A 1216 11.07 23.67 -46.41
N ASP A 1217 10.13 22.73 -46.44
CA ASP A 1217 9.62 22.16 -47.68
C ASP A 1217 8.21 22.73 -47.99
N PHE A 1218 8.02 23.27 -49.19
CA PHE A 1218 6.71 23.54 -49.76
C PHE A 1218 6.41 22.41 -50.75
N LYS A 1219 5.53 21.48 -50.35
CA LYS A 1219 5.06 20.44 -51.27
C LYS A 1219 4.14 21.02 -52.32
N ILE A 1220 4.64 21.18 -53.55
CA ILE A 1220 3.82 21.42 -54.73
C ILE A 1220 3.14 20.09 -55.09
N LYS A 1221 1.81 20.09 -55.22
CA LYS A 1221 1.05 18.91 -55.65
C LYS A 1221 1.30 18.67 -57.14
N GLY A 1222 2.23 17.77 -57.47
CA GLY A 1222 2.58 17.40 -58.84
C GLY A 1222 1.38 17.03 -59.72
N ASN A 1223 0.34 16.41 -59.14
CA ASN A 1223 -0.86 16.03 -59.89
C ASN A 1223 -1.67 17.22 -60.44
N ILE A 1224 -1.49 18.45 -59.92
CA ILE A 1224 -2.15 19.67 -60.44
C ILE A 1224 -1.24 20.33 -61.49
N LEU A 1225 0.08 20.21 -61.34
CA LEU A 1225 1.05 20.72 -62.31
C LEU A 1225 1.05 19.87 -63.60
N ASP A 1226 0.95 18.54 -63.49
CA ASP A 1226 0.82 17.63 -64.63
C ASP A 1226 -0.54 17.73 -65.32
N MET A 1227 -1.58 18.20 -64.61
CA MET A 1227 -2.90 18.46 -65.19
C MET A 1227 -2.89 19.76 -66.01
N VAL A 1228 -2.25 20.82 -65.51
CA VAL A 1228 -2.08 22.10 -66.23
C VAL A 1228 -1.09 21.98 -67.40
N LEU A 1229 -0.05 21.15 -67.27
CA LEU A 1229 0.92 20.91 -68.36
C LEU A 1229 0.36 19.99 -69.46
N ARG A 1230 -0.66 19.17 -69.18
CA ARG A 1230 -1.36 18.38 -70.21
C ARG A 1230 -2.53 19.12 -70.84
N GLU A 1231 -3.14 20.08 -70.14
CA GLU A 1231 -4.20 20.94 -70.71
C GLU A 1231 -3.67 21.97 -71.73
N ASP A 1232 -2.36 22.27 -71.76
CA ASP A 1232 -1.74 23.15 -72.76
C ASP A 1232 -1.19 22.40 -74.01
N GLU A 1233 -1.18 21.05 -74.03
CA GLU A 1233 -0.63 20.25 -75.15
C GLU A 1233 -1.71 19.57 -76.03
N ASP A 1234 -3.00 19.61 -75.66
CA ASP A 1234 -4.11 18.99 -76.42
C ASP A 1234 -5.03 20.00 -77.18
N GLU A 1235 -4.63 21.28 -77.35
CA GLU A 1235 -5.34 22.28 -78.19
C GLU A 1235 -4.63 22.62 -79.53
N ASN A 1236 -4.01 21.64 -80.21
CA ASN A 1236 -3.75 21.75 -81.65
C ASN A 1236 -3.90 20.37 -82.32
N GLU A 1237 -4.82 20.31 -83.30
CA GLU A 1237 -5.25 19.15 -84.13
C GLU A 1237 -6.34 18.29 -83.44
N GLU A 1238 -7.61 18.22 -83.84
CA GLU A 1238 -8.33 18.47 -85.10
C GLU A 1238 -9.80 18.80 -84.80
N GLY A 1239 -10.44 19.60 -85.66
CA GLY A 1239 -11.89 19.80 -85.62
C GLY A 1239 -12.67 18.60 -86.17
N THR A 1240 -13.83 18.29 -85.59
CA THR A 1240 -15.12 18.13 -86.29
C THR A 1240 -16.28 17.71 -85.36
N SER A 1241 -17.44 18.34 -85.60
CA SER A 1241 -18.84 17.88 -85.41
C SER A 1241 -19.49 17.70 -84.01
N SER A 1242 -20.41 18.66 -83.75
CA SER A 1242 -21.84 18.51 -83.41
C SER A 1242 -22.33 17.98 -82.04
N GLU A 1243 -22.91 18.92 -81.28
CA GLU A 1243 -24.28 18.95 -80.73
C GLU A 1243 -24.76 17.97 -79.61
N HIS A 1244 -25.07 18.60 -78.47
CA HIS A 1244 -26.34 18.61 -77.71
C HIS A 1244 -26.66 17.63 -76.54
N GLU A 1245 -27.25 18.27 -75.50
CA GLU A 1245 -28.00 17.80 -74.31
C GLU A 1245 -27.19 17.28 -73.10
N GLY A 1246 -27.42 17.67 -71.85
CA GLY A 1246 -28.43 18.50 -71.22
C GLY A 1246 -28.64 18.11 -69.73
N GLN A 1247 -28.87 19.12 -68.89
CA GLN A 1247 -29.68 19.11 -67.63
C GLN A 1247 -29.04 18.75 -66.26
N ASN A 1248 -28.82 19.82 -65.48
CA ASN A 1248 -29.50 20.18 -64.21
C ASN A 1248 -30.07 19.06 -63.30
N LYS A 1249 -29.66 19.07 -62.02
CA LYS A 1249 -30.54 19.43 -60.87
C LYS A 1249 -29.81 19.42 -59.51
N GLU A 1250 -29.75 20.59 -58.89
CA GLU A 1250 -29.82 20.82 -57.43
C GLU A 1250 -31.26 20.55 -56.91
N PRO A 1251 -31.60 20.69 -55.59
CA PRO A 1251 -30.90 20.29 -54.35
C PRO A 1251 -31.89 19.71 -53.29
N ALA A 1252 -31.41 19.25 -52.13
CA ALA A 1252 -32.17 19.32 -50.87
C ALA A 1252 -31.30 19.19 -49.60
N LYS A 1253 -31.36 20.20 -48.74
CA LYS A 1253 -30.85 20.23 -47.35
C LYS A 1253 -31.90 19.66 -46.37
N LYS A 1254 -31.47 18.91 -45.34
CA LYS A 1254 -31.70 19.24 -43.89
C LYS A 1254 -31.24 18.15 -42.88
N LYS A 1255 -30.50 18.63 -41.88
CA LYS A 1255 -30.53 18.34 -40.41
C LYS A 1255 -30.23 16.93 -39.85
N ARG A 1256 -29.12 16.90 -39.09
CA ARG A 1256 -28.90 16.38 -37.71
C ARG A 1256 -29.60 15.06 -37.28
N ARG A 1257 -28.81 14.03 -36.96
CA ARG A 1257 -28.37 13.63 -35.59
C ARG A 1257 -27.49 12.35 -35.60
N LYS A 1258 -26.40 12.40 -34.82
CA LYS A 1258 -25.77 11.39 -33.94
C LYS A 1258 -25.73 9.89 -34.28
N GLU A 1259 -24.54 9.33 -33.99
CA GLU A 1259 -24.21 7.97 -33.49
C GLU A 1259 -24.34 6.85 -34.55
N MET A 1260 -23.48 5.84 -34.67
CA MET A 1260 -22.39 5.31 -33.85
C MET A 1260 -21.56 4.34 -34.73
N LYS A 1261 -20.26 4.23 -34.44
CA LYS A 1261 -19.39 3.04 -34.58
C LYS A 1261 -19.04 2.43 -35.96
N CYS A 1262 -17.71 2.33 -36.10
CA CYS A 1262 -16.90 1.27 -36.71
C CYS A 1262 -16.92 1.12 -38.23
N LEU A 1263 -15.81 1.50 -38.87
CA LEU A 1263 -14.84 0.57 -39.47
C LEU A 1263 -13.63 1.36 -40.01
N SER A 1264 -12.48 0.65 -40.06
CA SER A 1264 -11.10 1.03 -40.39
C SER A 1264 -10.37 1.91 -39.38
#